data_AF-A0A0E3QW66-F1
#
_entry.id   AF-A0A0E3QW66-F1
#
_cell.length_a   1.000
_cell.length_b   1.000
_cell.length_c   1.000
_cell.angle_alpha   90.00
_cell.angle_beta   90.00
_cell.angle_gamma   90.00
#
_symmetry.space_group_name_H-M   'P 1'
#
loop_
_entity.id
_entity.type
_entity.pdbx_description
1 polymer ?
#
loop_
_entity_poly.entity_id
_entity_poly.type
_entity_poly.pdbx_seq_one_letter_code
_entity_poly.pdbx_strand_id
1 'polypeptide(L)'
;MTKKESKIVVAGDVTVDWFMYPVKARDEGENWRLHDASHADVLPGGAALLTSFIKQSIEEEEILATVTGSELPEKKLRNFSPEEIIHSNAMLDNFKTSGDKKTEILRIKEFSGYIGPSENKPPPWMLSLVSKKVNAEIIVLDDAGNGFRKMENLWPKDLESVEDSIVIYKMSLPLLDGSLWKKVNEMHPKNLIVIINASDLRRTAGIHISKSLSWDRTAKDLVYELNRSDPLKSLHQCPYLVVLFGTDGAVLYRRVKEREDEAFVIFDPCLLEDSFASNINGNMIGLTSIFTATLVKQLAKEGFYGLITGIQKGLANSRSLLEIGYKKNNGSESHDALEYPKLKEISEGSVKHTYSCSSIELPTNLKNPDPNFWRILDHNTHNIRQLVAREIVLKGKANGLENVPICKFGDIKTIDRAEIESYSSIKELIIEFLKNQKPKNPLCFAVFGPPGSGKSFGVKQIAKCIDTNRDLLESISFNVSQFGDYQDMVNAFHKIRDLALSGKVPFVFFDEFDSDCNGQPLGWLKYFLAPMQDGEFKEGDSIHPIGNAIFVFAGGTRYTFEDFVQNSHGNGSTPIVVSSEDNKTDQNSVQETEDKDKEFRNAKGPDFVSRLRGFINVMGPNRQPSKEDDDDAFIIRRAQLLRVMLENDQRATSLFNSKRELSIDDGVLRALLNVTRYKHGARSMTAVIEMSRLAGKKRFDLSALPVKKQLDMHVDADEFFFLTEKERYQSMLLLRDLPDPKETSFLKKENSIVESVAAAMDTSMCENKVSPRKGKITKLDKDASFEELKDAAEDIPNKLWAINNGIRKITGKTPHIPDITGDEIETFARLEYGRLCRNKRLRQLSDSSEGKTFNNSMLQSKNYDQLEEKEKDRFRELVYTIPPILKKAGYEIYRMKNVEEISDPEIINRLARDLHEKYVQERQLKGENRETNPSLVKFEDLPEDIKEANFDNIKKIPEKLSWIHYSTRRIQQDEEQRELTLTEKEIETMAKREHDRWVWQKIMQGWTYKEGKKDFVNKTSPFIVPWNKLPPDTRINDFNAVRLIPKLLKEAGYKAYKSDSEKSD
;
A
#
# COMPACT_ATOMS: atom_id res chain seq x y z
N MET A 1 10.01 -30.05 36.61
CA MET A 1 10.15 -30.91 35.41
C MET A 1 11.64 -31.05 35.14
N THR A 2 12.19 -32.25 35.30
CA THR A 2 13.55 -32.58 34.87
C THR A 2 13.66 -32.31 33.37
N LYS A 3 14.59 -31.43 32.94
CA LYS A 3 14.84 -31.17 31.51
C LYS A 3 15.27 -32.49 30.88
N LYS A 4 14.42 -33.07 30.04
CA LYS A 4 14.74 -34.26 29.26
C LYS A 4 15.81 -33.86 28.23
N GLU A 5 16.85 -34.65 28.10
CA GLU A 5 17.90 -34.44 27.09
C GLU A 5 17.32 -34.71 25.69
N SER A 6 17.35 -33.71 24.81
CA SER A 6 16.86 -33.86 23.44
C SER A 6 17.86 -34.64 22.58
N LYS A 7 17.36 -35.54 21.75
CA LYS A 7 18.20 -36.35 20.84
C LYS A 7 18.03 -35.89 19.41
N ILE A 8 19.11 -35.49 18.77
CA ILE A 8 19.12 -34.93 17.42
C ILE A 8 19.95 -35.84 16.51
N VAL A 9 19.40 -36.24 15.37
CA VAL A 9 20.11 -37.03 14.35
C VAL A 9 20.24 -36.22 13.07
N VAL A 10 21.44 -36.22 12.48
CA VAL A 10 21.74 -35.56 11.21
C VAL A 10 22.26 -36.59 10.22
N ALA A 11 21.65 -36.68 9.06
CA ALA A 11 22.10 -37.52 7.95
C ALA A 11 21.96 -36.77 6.62
N GLY A 12 22.78 -37.08 5.64
CA GLY A 12 22.75 -36.38 4.37
C GLY A 12 23.97 -36.61 3.51
N ASP A 13 24.08 -35.83 2.43
CA ASP A 13 25.24 -35.81 1.56
C ASP A 13 26.45 -35.23 2.32
N VAL A 14 27.52 -36.03 2.45
CA VAL A 14 28.77 -35.61 3.12
C VAL A 14 29.79 -35.23 2.05
N THR A 15 30.42 -34.05 2.18
CA THR A 15 31.46 -33.57 1.24
C THR A 15 32.74 -33.18 1.97
N VAL A 16 33.85 -33.18 1.24
CA VAL A 16 35.09 -32.49 1.61
C VAL A 16 35.23 -31.27 0.71
N ASP A 17 35.16 -30.08 1.29
CA ASP A 17 35.23 -28.83 0.54
C ASP A 17 36.70 -28.38 0.46
N TRP A 18 37.25 -28.38 -0.75
CA TRP A 18 38.60 -27.93 -1.09
C TRP A 18 38.59 -26.46 -1.46
N PHE A 19 39.43 -25.68 -0.77
CA PHE A 19 39.57 -24.24 -0.95
C PHE A 19 40.97 -23.90 -1.40
N MET A 20 41.10 -23.37 -2.61
CA MET A 20 42.36 -22.83 -3.11
C MET A 20 42.39 -21.32 -2.93
N TYR A 21 43.49 -20.75 -2.46
CA TYR A 21 43.58 -19.31 -2.24
C TYR A 21 45.00 -18.77 -2.41
N PRO A 22 45.16 -17.51 -2.88
CA PRO A 22 46.47 -16.91 -3.06
C PRO A 22 47.09 -16.52 -1.72
N VAL A 23 48.41 -16.66 -1.62
CA VAL A 23 49.26 -16.18 -0.53
C VAL A 23 50.35 -15.33 -1.16
N LYS A 24 50.32 -14.03 -0.87
CA LYS A 24 51.23 -13.06 -1.48
C LYS A 24 52.69 -13.36 -1.14
N ALA A 25 53.58 -13.23 -2.12
CA ALA A 25 55.02 -13.32 -1.90
C ALA A 25 55.50 -12.19 -0.98
N ARG A 26 56.57 -12.46 -0.21
CA ARG A 26 57.19 -11.44 0.66
C ARG A 26 58.19 -10.54 -0.06
N ASP A 27 58.73 -10.98 -1.19
CA ASP A 27 59.77 -10.32 -1.99
C ASP A 27 59.54 -10.59 -3.49
N GLU A 28 60.06 -9.73 -4.39
CA GLU A 28 59.95 -9.87 -5.85
C GLU A 28 61.23 -10.43 -6.49
N GLY A 29 61.12 -11.32 -7.49
CA GLY A 29 62.25 -11.83 -8.28
C GLY A 29 61.92 -13.03 -9.17
N GLU A 30 62.89 -13.56 -9.93
CA GLU A 30 62.69 -14.66 -10.91
C GLU A 30 62.65 -16.07 -10.29
N ASN A 31 62.84 -16.20 -8.97
CA ASN A 31 62.76 -17.49 -8.29
C ASN A 31 61.29 -17.83 -7.98
N TRP A 32 60.84 -19.06 -8.28
CA TRP A 32 59.47 -19.53 -8.02
C TRP A 32 58.96 -19.24 -6.59
N ARG A 33 59.85 -19.17 -5.58
CA ARG A 33 59.52 -18.83 -4.17
C ARG A 33 59.22 -17.35 -3.92
N LEU A 34 59.49 -16.48 -4.90
CA LEU A 34 59.26 -15.04 -4.87
C LEU A 34 57.99 -14.66 -5.67
N HIS A 35 57.27 -15.63 -6.22
CA HIS A 35 55.94 -15.44 -6.79
C HIS A 35 54.86 -15.77 -5.76
N ASP A 36 53.68 -15.19 -5.94
CA ASP A 36 52.51 -15.52 -5.12
C ASP A 36 52.28 -17.04 -5.10
N ALA A 37 52.19 -17.60 -3.90
CA ALA A 37 51.91 -19.02 -3.70
C ALA A 37 50.39 -19.27 -3.76
N SER A 38 50.00 -20.48 -4.17
CA SER A 38 48.61 -20.94 -4.04
C SER A 38 48.57 -22.01 -2.95
N HIS A 39 47.81 -21.73 -1.89
CA HIS A 39 47.57 -22.69 -0.81
C HIS A 39 46.24 -23.40 -1.04
N ALA A 40 46.13 -24.63 -0.54
CA ALA A 40 44.91 -25.42 -0.59
C ALA A 40 44.60 -25.99 0.79
N ASP A 41 43.43 -25.67 1.32
CA ASP A 41 42.90 -26.23 2.57
C ASP A 41 41.61 -26.99 2.33
N VAL A 42 41.25 -27.82 3.30
CA VAL A 42 40.05 -28.66 3.26
C VAL A 42 39.22 -28.43 4.51
N LEU A 43 37.91 -28.31 4.33
CA LEU A 43 36.93 -28.25 5.42
C LEU A 43 35.86 -29.32 5.23
N PRO A 44 35.22 -29.80 6.31
CA PRO A 44 34.05 -30.65 6.18
C PRO A 44 32.90 -29.86 5.55
N GLY A 45 32.22 -30.46 4.59
CA GLY A 45 31.08 -29.89 3.89
C GLY A 45 29.79 -30.69 4.09
N GLY A 46 28.69 -30.21 3.49
CA GLY A 46 27.40 -30.90 3.48
C GLY A 46 26.86 -31.22 4.88
N ALA A 47 26.39 -32.45 5.07
CA ALA A 47 25.83 -32.92 6.33
C ALA A 47 26.84 -32.93 7.49
N ALA A 48 28.15 -33.06 7.21
CA ALA A 48 29.19 -32.97 8.24
C ALA A 48 29.35 -31.53 8.74
N LEU A 49 29.32 -30.54 7.85
CA LEU A 49 29.29 -29.13 8.22
C LEU A 49 28.05 -28.79 9.04
N LEU A 50 26.87 -29.26 8.59
CA LEU A 50 25.61 -29.04 9.30
C LEU A 50 25.64 -29.66 10.71
N THR A 51 26.18 -30.87 10.85
CA THR A 51 26.36 -31.53 12.15
C THR A 51 27.25 -30.70 13.07
N SER A 52 28.37 -30.18 12.56
CA SER A 52 29.28 -29.30 13.31
C SER A 52 28.58 -28.02 13.77
N PHE A 53 27.85 -27.34 12.89
CA PHE A 53 27.11 -26.13 13.26
C PHE A 53 26.01 -26.41 14.30
N ILE A 54 25.29 -27.53 14.21
CA ILE A 54 24.28 -27.91 15.22
C ILE A 54 24.96 -28.16 16.58
N LYS A 55 26.06 -28.89 16.62
CA LYS A 55 26.80 -29.13 17.88
C LYS A 55 27.26 -27.84 18.54
N GLN A 56 27.93 -26.98 17.77
CA GLN A 56 28.36 -25.67 18.25
C GLN A 56 27.17 -24.81 18.73
N SER A 57 26.01 -24.90 18.05
CA SER A 57 24.80 -24.14 18.38
C SER A 57 24.19 -24.57 19.71
N ILE A 58 24.20 -25.88 19.97
CA ILE A 58 23.68 -26.47 21.21
C ILE A 58 24.64 -26.18 22.38
N GLU A 59 25.95 -26.29 22.15
CA GLU A 59 26.99 -26.02 23.15
C GLU A 59 27.04 -24.53 23.56
N GLU A 60 26.95 -23.60 22.61
CA GLU A 60 27.02 -22.15 22.87
C GLU A 60 25.90 -21.65 23.82
N GLU A 61 24.70 -22.22 23.71
CA GLU A 61 23.54 -21.86 24.55
C GLU A 61 23.29 -22.83 25.71
N GLU A 62 24.22 -23.75 25.98
CA GLU A 62 24.13 -24.78 27.03
C GLU A 62 22.81 -25.59 26.97
N ILE A 63 22.34 -25.90 25.76
CA ILE A 63 21.12 -26.69 25.56
C ILE A 63 21.45 -28.16 25.85
N LEU A 64 20.63 -28.80 26.69
CA LEU A 64 20.79 -30.21 27.02
C LEU A 64 20.31 -31.09 25.85
N ALA A 65 21.18 -31.34 24.88
CA ALA A 65 20.90 -32.20 23.74
C ALA A 65 22.11 -33.02 23.26
N THR A 66 21.88 -34.27 22.87
CA THR A 66 22.87 -35.09 22.17
C THR A 66 22.69 -34.98 20.66
N VAL A 67 23.76 -34.68 19.92
CA VAL A 67 23.74 -34.61 18.44
C VAL A 67 24.54 -35.76 17.85
N THR A 68 23.88 -36.61 17.06
CA THR A 68 24.48 -37.74 16.34
C THR A 68 24.44 -37.46 14.84
N GLY A 69 25.58 -37.47 14.17
CA GLY A 69 25.65 -37.24 12.72
C GLY A 69 27.01 -37.63 12.16
N SER A 70 27.17 -37.54 10.84
CA SER A 70 28.44 -37.88 10.19
C SER A 70 29.50 -36.85 10.55
N GLU A 71 30.58 -37.30 11.20
CA GLU A 71 31.74 -36.47 11.53
C GLU A 71 32.95 -36.89 10.71
N LEU A 72 33.59 -35.91 10.08
CA LEU A 72 34.87 -36.09 9.39
C LEU A 72 35.98 -35.58 10.31
N PRO A 73 36.88 -36.45 10.81
CA PRO A 73 37.98 -36.00 11.66
C PRO A 73 38.91 -35.05 10.90
N GLU A 74 39.12 -33.83 11.41
CA GLU A 74 39.93 -32.79 10.75
C GLU A 74 41.32 -33.30 10.31
N LYS A 75 41.98 -34.08 11.17
CA LYS A 75 43.31 -34.66 10.91
C LYS A 75 43.35 -35.67 9.75
N LYS A 76 42.20 -36.09 9.23
CA LYS A 76 42.06 -37.08 8.15
C LYS A 76 41.36 -36.53 6.91
N LEU A 77 40.91 -35.28 6.91
CA LEU A 77 40.14 -34.71 5.79
C LEU A 77 40.88 -34.82 4.44
N ARG A 78 42.20 -34.56 4.44
CA ARG A 78 43.05 -34.65 3.24
C ARG A 78 43.28 -36.09 2.75
N ASN A 79 42.97 -37.10 3.56
CA ASN A 79 43.25 -38.50 3.25
C ASN A 79 42.07 -39.21 2.57
N PHE A 80 40.89 -38.59 2.56
CA PHE A 80 39.74 -39.16 1.84
C PHE A 80 39.95 -39.00 0.33
N SER A 81 39.74 -40.10 -0.40
CA SER A 81 39.83 -40.11 -1.86
C SER A 81 38.53 -39.58 -2.49
N PRO A 82 38.58 -38.92 -3.66
CA PRO A 82 37.39 -38.64 -4.47
C PRO A 82 36.57 -39.88 -4.83
N GLU A 83 37.17 -41.08 -4.80
CA GLU A 83 36.47 -42.35 -5.00
C GLU A 83 35.62 -42.77 -3.79
N GLU A 84 35.85 -42.18 -2.62
CA GLU A 84 35.15 -42.49 -1.36
C GLU A 84 34.11 -41.42 -1.00
N ILE A 85 34.40 -40.16 -1.28
CA ILE A 85 33.58 -39.01 -0.90
C ILE A 85 33.67 -37.89 -1.94
N ILE A 86 32.61 -37.11 -2.05
CA ILE A 86 32.57 -35.97 -2.99
C ILE A 86 33.48 -34.86 -2.49
N HIS A 87 34.35 -34.40 -3.37
CA HIS A 87 35.18 -33.22 -3.18
C HIS A 87 34.56 -32.04 -3.95
N SER A 88 34.13 -31.01 -3.24
CA SER A 88 33.71 -29.73 -3.82
C SER A 88 34.92 -28.81 -3.91
N ASN A 89 35.12 -28.10 -5.02
CA ASN A 89 36.27 -27.21 -5.19
C ASN A 89 35.83 -25.75 -5.35
N ALA A 90 36.48 -24.85 -4.61
CA ALA A 90 36.24 -23.41 -4.71
C ALA A 90 37.55 -22.62 -4.58
N MET A 91 37.61 -21.47 -5.27
CA MET A 91 38.71 -20.52 -5.13
C MET A 91 38.29 -19.37 -4.21
N LEU A 92 39.10 -19.09 -3.20
CA LEU A 92 38.93 -17.94 -2.32
C LEU A 92 39.81 -16.78 -2.73
N ASP A 93 39.35 -15.56 -2.46
CA ASP A 93 40.12 -14.33 -2.66
C ASP A 93 39.82 -13.34 -1.53
N ASN A 94 40.74 -12.39 -1.35
CA ASN A 94 40.64 -11.35 -0.34
C ASN A 94 39.81 -10.18 -0.87
N PHE A 95 38.66 -9.95 -0.26
CA PHE A 95 37.79 -8.83 -0.59
C PHE A 95 37.89 -7.74 0.46
N LYS A 96 38.07 -6.49 0.02
CA LYS A 96 38.04 -5.33 0.92
C LYS A 96 36.62 -5.08 1.40
N THR A 97 36.46 -4.74 2.68
CA THR A 97 35.16 -4.36 3.22
C THR A 97 34.78 -2.94 2.78
N SER A 98 33.48 -2.74 2.53
CA SER A 98 32.94 -1.41 2.27
C SER A 98 33.09 -0.55 3.53
N GLY A 99 33.95 0.46 3.49
CA GLY A 99 34.13 1.46 4.55
C GLY A 99 35.48 1.40 5.28
N ASP A 100 36.16 0.26 5.29
CA ASP A 100 37.49 0.12 5.89
C ASP A 100 38.50 -0.41 4.85
N LYS A 101 39.37 0.48 4.37
CA LYS A 101 40.36 0.13 3.34
C LYS A 101 41.44 -0.86 3.83
N LYS A 102 41.49 -1.16 5.13
CA LYS A 102 42.55 -1.98 5.73
C LYS A 102 42.15 -3.43 5.99
N THR A 103 40.86 -3.75 6.08
CA THR A 103 40.41 -5.09 6.47
C THR A 103 40.04 -5.91 5.22
N GLU A 104 40.84 -6.94 4.92
CA GLU A 104 40.59 -7.92 3.86
C GLU A 104 39.86 -9.14 4.45
N ILE A 105 38.75 -9.56 3.82
CA ILE A 105 37.96 -10.72 4.21
C ILE A 105 38.06 -11.78 3.12
N LEU A 106 38.36 -13.01 3.53
CA LEU A 106 38.50 -14.15 2.62
C LEU A 106 37.13 -14.76 2.32
N ARG A 107 36.71 -14.76 1.05
CA ARG A 107 35.44 -15.35 0.60
C ARG A 107 35.64 -16.08 -0.72
N ILE A 108 34.64 -16.87 -1.12
CA ILE A 108 34.65 -17.58 -2.41
C ILE A 108 34.56 -16.56 -3.54
N LYS A 109 35.56 -16.56 -4.41
CA LYS A 109 35.55 -15.81 -5.67
C LYS A 109 34.79 -16.56 -6.74
N GLU A 110 35.05 -17.85 -6.88
CA GLU A 110 34.40 -18.72 -7.87
C GLU A 110 34.37 -20.17 -7.42
N PHE A 111 33.37 -20.91 -7.91
CA PHE A 111 33.26 -22.35 -7.73
C PHE A 111 33.96 -23.06 -8.89
N SER A 112 34.82 -24.03 -8.59
CA SER A 112 35.64 -24.77 -9.56
C SER A 112 35.11 -26.17 -9.86
N GLY A 113 33.82 -26.42 -9.56
CA GLY A 113 33.17 -27.70 -9.78
C GLY A 113 33.42 -28.73 -8.66
N TYR A 114 33.15 -30.00 -8.94
CA TYR A 114 33.30 -31.10 -7.98
C TYR A 114 33.88 -32.34 -8.65
N ILE A 115 34.42 -33.25 -7.83
CA ILE A 115 34.82 -34.61 -8.21
C ILE A 115 34.29 -35.59 -7.15
N GLY A 116 33.89 -36.78 -7.53
CA GLY A 116 33.29 -37.72 -6.57
C GLY A 116 33.19 -39.14 -7.12
N PRO A 117 32.63 -40.07 -6.32
CA PRO A 117 32.60 -41.48 -6.66
C PRO A 117 31.78 -41.74 -7.93
N SER A 118 32.27 -42.65 -8.79
CA SER A 118 31.60 -43.04 -10.04
C SER A 118 30.36 -43.90 -9.82
N GLU A 119 30.25 -44.56 -8.65
CA GLU A 119 29.10 -45.36 -8.22
C GLU A 119 28.52 -44.76 -6.93
N ASN A 120 27.19 -44.76 -6.78
CA ASN A 120 26.50 -44.36 -5.54
C ASN A 120 26.68 -45.39 -4.40
N LYS A 121 27.90 -45.84 -4.14
CA LYS A 121 28.22 -46.73 -3.02
C LYS A 121 28.86 -45.92 -1.90
N PRO A 122 28.19 -45.80 -0.74
CA PRO A 122 28.75 -45.04 0.36
C PRO A 122 29.93 -45.78 1.01
N PRO A 123 30.92 -45.06 1.53
CA PRO A 123 32.08 -45.69 2.13
C PRO A 123 31.68 -46.43 3.43
N PRO A 124 32.30 -47.60 3.75
CA PRO A 124 31.86 -48.45 4.86
C PRO A 124 31.79 -47.78 6.23
N TRP A 125 32.63 -46.76 6.48
CA TRP A 125 32.63 -46.02 7.74
C TRP A 125 31.33 -45.24 7.96
N MET A 126 30.68 -44.78 6.89
CA MET A 126 29.43 -44.02 6.93
C MET A 126 28.24 -44.90 7.37
N LEU A 127 28.28 -46.20 7.06
CA LEU A 127 27.24 -47.17 7.46
C LEU A 127 27.16 -47.36 8.98
N SER A 128 28.29 -47.23 9.69
CA SER A 128 28.35 -47.45 11.15
C SER A 128 27.56 -46.39 11.93
N LEU A 129 27.51 -45.14 11.44
CA LEU A 129 26.92 -43.97 12.10
C LEU A 129 25.38 -43.96 12.08
N VAL A 130 24.75 -44.60 11.09
CA VAL A 130 23.28 -44.62 10.90
C VAL A 130 22.65 -45.98 11.22
N SER A 131 23.46 -46.94 11.67
CA SER A 131 23.05 -48.34 11.88
C SER A 131 22.20 -48.60 13.14
N LYS A 132 22.10 -47.65 14.08
CA LYS A 132 21.40 -47.81 15.37
C LYS A 132 20.29 -46.76 15.52
N LYS A 133 19.11 -47.22 15.94
CA LYS A 133 17.99 -46.36 16.33
C LYS A 133 18.33 -45.67 17.66
N VAL A 134 18.25 -44.34 17.71
CA VAL A 134 18.60 -43.56 18.91
C VAL A 134 17.39 -42.96 19.65
N ASN A 135 16.20 -43.14 19.09
CA ASN A 135 14.94 -42.51 19.48
C ASN A 135 15.05 -40.97 19.44
N ALA A 136 15.38 -40.46 18.25
CA ALA A 136 15.57 -39.04 17.98
C ALA A 136 14.27 -38.22 18.14
N GLU A 137 14.36 -37.08 18.83
CA GLU A 137 13.28 -36.09 18.88
C GLU A 137 13.30 -35.19 17.64
N ILE A 138 14.48 -34.95 17.06
CA ILE A 138 14.65 -34.19 15.82
C ILE A 138 15.52 -34.99 14.85
N ILE A 139 15.04 -35.19 13.63
CA ILE A 139 15.75 -35.83 12.53
C ILE A 139 16.00 -34.78 11.44
N VAL A 140 17.24 -34.58 11.06
CA VAL A 140 17.65 -33.60 10.04
C VAL A 140 18.23 -34.35 8.85
N LEU A 141 17.63 -34.13 7.69
CA LEU A 141 18.03 -34.69 6.40
C LEU A 141 18.61 -33.58 5.52
N ASP A 142 19.91 -33.63 5.25
CA ASP A 142 20.61 -32.70 4.35
C ASP A 142 20.83 -33.33 2.97
N ASP A 143 19.87 -33.12 2.09
CA ASP A 143 19.87 -33.65 0.72
C ASP A 143 20.29 -32.55 -0.25
N ALA A 144 21.58 -32.52 -0.55
CA ALA A 144 22.17 -31.59 -1.51
C ALA A 144 21.99 -32.04 -2.96
N GLY A 145 21.30 -33.17 -3.21
CA GLY A 145 21.15 -33.74 -4.55
C GLY A 145 22.32 -34.59 -5.01
N ASN A 146 23.20 -34.98 -4.10
CA ASN A 146 24.49 -35.60 -4.41
C ASN A 146 24.51 -37.13 -4.21
N GLY A 147 23.33 -37.76 -4.16
CA GLY A 147 23.16 -39.21 -4.16
C GLY A 147 22.53 -39.80 -2.90
N PHE A 148 22.63 -39.13 -1.74
CA PHE A 148 22.09 -39.60 -0.46
C PHE A 148 20.62 -40.04 -0.54
N ARG A 149 19.80 -39.30 -1.30
CA ARG A 149 18.37 -39.59 -1.51
C ARG A 149 18.05 -40.93 -2.18
N LYS A 150 19.05 -41.67 -2.66
CA LYS A 150 18.93 -43.02 -3.26
C LYS A 150 19.60 -44.11 -2.42
N MET A 151 20.28 -43.75 -1.33
CA MET A 151 21.06 -44.67 -0.50
C MET A 151 20.29 -45.05 0.77
N GLU A 152 19.30 -45.94 0.65
CA GLU A 152 18.38 -46.29 1.76
C GLU A 152 19.10 -46.83 3.00
N ASN A 153 20.23 -47.51 2.79
CA ASN A 153 21.10 -48.03 3.84
C ASN A 153 21.80 -46.96 4.70
N LEU A 154 21.79 -45.70 4.25
CA LEU A 154 22.32 -44.55 5.00
C LEU A 154 21.25 -43.70 5.66
N TRP A 155 19.97 -44.01 5.46
CA TRP A 155 18.91 -43.24 6.11
C TRP A 155 18.85 -43.60 7.60
N PRO A 156 18.59 -42.62 8.49
CA PRO A 156 18.42 -42.90 9.91
C PRO A 156 17.32 -43.94 10.18
N LYS A 157 17.63 -44.98 10.98
CA LYS A 157 16.61 -45.96 11.40
C LYS A 157 15.45 -45.33 12.16
N ASP A 158 15.67 -44.19 12.79
CA ASP A 158 14.62 -43.38 13.43
C ASP A 158 13.52 -42.93 12.44
N LEU A 159 13.82 -42.88 11.14
CA LEU A 159 12.80 -42.64 10.11
C LEU A 159 11.77 -43.78 10.01
N GLU A 160 12.05 -44.99 10.47
CA GLU A 160 11.06 -46.08 10.45
C GLU A 160 9.89 -45.86 11.43
N SER A 161 10.04 -44.97 12.42
CA SER A 161 8.99 -44.64 13.39
C SER A 161 9.05 -43.17 13.83
N VAL A 162 8.42 -42.29 13.06
CA VAL A 162 8.50 -40.82 13.23
C VAL A 162 7.34 -40.20 14.00
N GLU A 163 6.50 -40.98 14.68
CA GLU A 163 5.18 -40.52 15.18
C GLU A 163 5.23 -39.22 15.99
N ASP A 164 6.25 -39.03 16.84
CA ASP A 164 6.43 -37.81 17.65
C ASP A 164 7.66 -36.95 17.26
N SER A 165 8.49 -37.41 16.32
CA SER A 165 9.75 -36.74 15.95
C SER A 165 9.52 -35.57 15.00
N ILE A 166 10.26 -34.48 15.15
CA ILE A 166 10.32 -33.39 14.16
C ILE A 166 11.27 -33.83 13.05
N VAL A 167 10.79 -33.87 11.81
CA VAL A 167 11.62 -34.21 10.65
C VAL A 167 11.90 -32.94 9.86
N ILE A 168 13.16 -32.55 9.73
CA ILE A 168 13.59 -31.41 8.93
C ILE A 168 14.26 -31.96 7.68
N TYR A 169 13.67 -31.67 6.52
CA TYR A 169 14.18 -32.10 5.23
C TYR A 169 14.66 -30.87 4.44
N LYS A 170 15.97 -30.62 4.48
CA LYS A 170 16.64 -29.64 3.61
C LYS A 170 16.90 -30.29 2.26
N MET A 171 16.29 -29.75 1.21
CA MET A 171 16.31 -30.35 -0.12
C MET A 171 16.83 -29.36 -1.18
N SER A 172 17.75 -29.84 -2.02
CA SER A 172 18.24 -29.14 -3.21
C SER A 172 17.86 -29.90 -4.50
N LEU A 173 18.07 -29.26 -5.65
CA LEU A 173 17.74 -29.84 -6.95
C LEU A 173 18.37 -31.22 -7.19
N PRO A 174 17.70 -32.13 -7.93
CA PRO A 174 16.33 -32.00 -8.46
C PRO A 174 15.27 -32.05 -7.33
N LEU A 175 14.26 -31.19 -7.32
CA LEU A 175 13.27 -31.21 -6.25
C LEU A 175 12.32 -32.40 -6.39
N LEU A 176 11.84 -32.96 -5.27
CA LEU A 176 10.81 -34.01 -5.21
C LEU A 176 11.19 -35.33 -5.91
N ASP A 177 12.48 -35.55 -6.12
CA ASP A 177 13.03 -36.73 -6.76
C ASP A 177 13.65 -37.70 -5.74
N GLY A 178 13.75 -38.97 -6.12
CA GLY A 178 14.43 -40.01 -5.35
C GLY A 178 13.51 -40.83 -4.42
N SER A 179 14.03 -41.94 -3.92
CA SER A 179 13.30 -42.83 -3.01
C SER A 179 13.14 -42.22 -1.62
N LEU A 180 14.05 -41.33 -1.19
CA LEU A 180 13.94 -40.65 0.10
C LEU A 180 12.70 -39.75 0.19
N TRP A 181 12.44 -38.92 -0.83
CA TRP A 181 11.23 -38.09 -0.85
C TRP A 181 9.96 -38.94 -0.81
N LYS A 182 9.89 -40.01 -1.62
CA LYS A 182 8.77 -40.95 -1.61
C LYS A 182 8.55 -41.53 -0.22
N LYS A 183 9.62 -42.02 0.42
CA LYS A 183 9.57 -42.59 1.76
C LYS A 183 9.08 -41.57 2.79
N VAL A 184 9.65 -40.36 2.82
CA VAL A 184 9.26 -39.30 3.75
C VAL A 184 7.81 -38.88 3.53
N ASN A 185 7.38 -38.76 2.28
CA ASN A 185 6.01 -38.39 1.93
C ASN A 185 4.98 -39.47 2.30
N GLU A 186 5.28 -40.75 2.05
CA GLU A 186 4.43 -41.89 2.41
C GLU A 186 4.22 -42.04 3.92
N MET A 187 5.20 -41.64 4.73
CA MET A 187 5.09 -41.67 6.19
C MET A 187 4.14 -40.62 6.75
N HIS A 188 3.79 -39.59 5.97
CA HIS A 188 2.97 -38.44 6.38
C HIS A 188 3.33 -37.89 7.78
N PRO A 189 4.60 -37.52 8.04
CA PRO A 189 5.01 -37.07 9.36
C PRO A 189 4.27 -35.77 9.69
N LYS A 190 3.50 -35.75 10.78
CA LYS A 190 2.75 -34.55 11.21
C LYS A 190 3.67 -33.35 11.47
N ASN A 191 4.92 -33.63 11.83
CA ASN A 191 5.94 -32.65 12.20
C ASN A 191 7.04 -32.51 11.13
N LEU A 192 6.70 -32.69 9.85
CA LEU A 192 7.63 -32.50 8.73
C LEU A 192 7.80 -31.01 8.39
N ILE A 193 9.06 -30.55 8.38
CA ILE A 193 9.49 -29.23 7.92
C ILE A 193 10.39 -29.41 6.70
N VAL A 194 9.94 -28.94 5.54
CA VAL A 194 10.75 -28.94 4.31
C VAL A 194 11.41 -27.57 4.14
N ILE A 195 12.73 -27.55 3.88
CA ILE A 195 13.49 -26.32 3.61
C ILE A 195 14.04 -26.38 2.18
N ILE A 196 13.67 -25.40 1.37
CA ILE A 196 14.11 -25.28 -0.04
C ILE A 196 14.48 -23.85 -0.38
N ASN A 197 15.34 -23.66 -1.38
CA ASN A 197 15.64 -22.32 -1.90
C ASN A 197 14.68 -21.95 -3.03
N ALA A 198 14.25 -20.69 -3.09
CA ALA A 198 13.41 -20.17 -4.17
C ALA A 198 14.11 -20.27 -5.54
N SER A 199 15.44 -20.16 -5.58
CA SER A 199 16.24 -20.38 -6.79
C SER A 199 16.07 -21.78 -7.38
N ASP A 200 15.88 -22.80 -6.54
CA ASP A 200 15.67 -24.18 -6.95
C ASP A 200 14.23 -24.39 -7.47
N LEU A 201 13.24 -23.78 -6.81
CA LEU A 201 11.85 -23.78 -7.28
C LEU A 201 11.72 -23.14 -8.66
N ARG A 202 12.35 -21.99 -8.89
CA ARG A 202 12.33 -21.29 -10.18
C ARG A 202 12.96 -22.07 -11.34
N ARG A 203 13.82 -23.04 -11.04
CA ARG A 203 14.43 -23.95 -12.04
C ARG A 203 13.55 -25.17 -12.33
N THR A 204 12.47 -25.37 -11.57
CA THR A 204 11.51 -26.44 -11.81
C THR A 204 10.58 -26.05 -12.96
N ALA A 205 10.39 -26.95 -13.93
CA ALA A 205 9.63 -26.66 -15.13
C ALA A 205 8.18 -26.23 -14.83
N GLY A 206 7.73 -25.13 -15.44
CA GLY A 206 6.37 -24.62 -15.33
C GLY A 206 6.07 -23.77 -14.09
N ILE A 207 7.07 -23.48 -13.25
CA ILE A 207 6.93 -22.68 -12.03
C ILE A 207 7.37 -21.23 -12.27
N HIS A 208 6.48 -20.28 -11.99
CA HIS A 208 6.71 -18.85 -12.20
C HIS A 208 6.61 -18.08 -10.89
N ILE A 209 7.76 -17.86 -10.25
CA ILE A 209 7.88 -17.04 -9.04
C ILE A 209 8.75 -15.83 -9.36
N SER A 210 8.22 -14.63 -9.19
CA SER A 210 8.98 -13.39 -9.41
C SER A 210 10.25 -13.34 -8.57
N LYS A 211 11.25 -12.62 -9.07
CA LYS A 211 12.55 -12.43 -8.42
C LYS A 211 12.81 -10.94 -8.27
N SER A 212 13.19 -10.51 -7.06
CA SER A 212 13.62 -9.13 -6.78
C SER A 212 12.62 -8.04 -7.23
N LEU A 213 11.30 -8.30 -7.19
CA LEU A 213 10.26 -7.29 -7.47
C LEU A 213 9.82 -6.57 -6.19
N SER A 214 8.80 -7.09 -5.51
CA SER A 214 8.33 -6.67 -4.19
C SER A 214 8.12 -7.92 -3.34
N TRP A 215 8.24 -7.82 -2.01
CA TRP A 215 7.91 -8.94 -1.13
C TRP A 215 6.43 -9.34 -1.26
N ASP A 216 5.57 -8.37 -1.50
CA ASP A 216 4.15 -8.52 -1.77
C ASP A 216 3.92 -9.47 -2.97
N ARG A 217 4.53 -9.17 -4.12
CA ARG A 217 4.39 -9.96 -5.35
C ARG A 217 5.06 -11.32 -5.24
N THR A 218 6.30 -11.36 -4.76
CA THR A 218 7.07 -12.61 -4.64
C THR A 218 6.36 -13.62 -3.74
N ALA A 219 5.81 -13.16 -2.62
CA ALA A 219 5.04 -14.02 -1.72
C ALA A 219 3.74 -14.51 -2.36
N LYS A 220 2.99 -13.64 -3.05
CA LYS A 220 1.75 -14.03 -3.76
C LYS A 220 2.01 -15.02 -4.88
N ASP A 221 3.04 -14.81 -5.70
CA ASP A 221 3.39 -15.72 -6.78
C ASP A 221 3.74 -17.12 -6.22
N LEU A 222 4.51 -17.21 -5.13
CA LEU A 222 4.83 -18.50 -4.51
C LEU A 222 3.57 -19.22 -4.01
N VAL A 223 2.72 -18.54 -3.23
CA VAL A 223 1.49 -19.16 -2.71
C VAL A 223 0.55 -19.56 -3.85
N TYR A 224 0.45 -18.73 -4.89
CA TYR A 224 -0.32 -19.05 -6.09
C TYR A 224 0.20 -20.31 -6.80
N GLU A 225 1.51 -20.40 -7.04
CA GLU A 225 2.12 -21.56 -7.69
C GLU A 225 1.98 -22.84 -6.86
N LEU A 226 2.09 -22.75 -5.53
CA LEU A 226 1.84 -23.89 -4.63
C LEU A 226 0.40 -24.43 -4.76
N ASN A 227 -0.58 -23.56 -4.96
CA ASN A 227 -1.99 -23.96 -5.05
C ASN A 227 -2.43 -24.39 -6.46
N ARG A 228 -1.72 -23.97 -7.51
CA ARG A 228 -2.10 -24.23 -8.92
C ARG A 228 -1.28 -25.34 -9.57
N SER A 229 0.00 -25.46 -9.26
CA SER A 229 0.95 -26.19 -10.09
C SER A 229 1.11 -27.64 -9.67
N ASP A 230 0.78 -28.57 -10.56
CA ASP A 230 0.90 -30.03 -10.33
C ASP A 230 2.31 -30.46 -9.87
N PRO A 231 3.43 -29.91 -10.41
CA PRO A 231 4.77 -30.25 -9.93
C PRO A 231 5.00 -29.95 -8.43
N LEU A 232 4.26 -29.01 -7.84
CA LEU A 232 4.40 -28.62 -6.43
C LEU A 232 3.35 -29.24 -5.51
N LYS A 233 2.48 -30.12 -6.04
CA LYS A 233 1.34 -30.67 -5.29
C LYS A 233 1.75 -31.36 -3.99
N SER A 234 2.83 -32.14 -3.99
CA SER A 234 3.32 -32.79 -2.76
C SER A 234 3.96 -31.81 -1.78
N LEU A 235 4.54 -30.71 -2.25
CA LEU A 235 5.04 -29.63 -1.37
C LEU A 235 3.89 -28.86 -0.72
N HIS A 236 2.84 -28.57 -1.47
CA HIS A 236 1.62 -27.96 -0.94
C HIS A 236 0.91 -28.84 0.12
N GLN A 237 1.11 -30.16 0.07
CA GLN A 237 0.59 -31.10 1.07
C GLN A 237 1.46 -31.20 2.34
N CYS A 238 2.65 -30.59 2.36
CA CYS A 238 3.54 -30.65 3.52
C CYS A 238 2.98 -29.84 4.70
N PRO A 239 3.12 -30.34 5.95
CA PRO A 239 2.70 -29.61 7.15
C PRO A 239 3.38 -28.26 7.28
N TYR A 240 4.70 -28.20 7.07
CA TYR A 240 5.49 -26.97 7.11
C TYR A 240 6.46 -26.93 5.93
N LEU A 241 6.42 -25.84 5.17
CA LEU A 241 7.31 -25.57 4.06
C LEU A 241 7.98 -24.21 4.26
N VAL A 242 9.30 -24.19 4.29
CA VAL A 242 10.13 -22.99 4.38
C VAL A 242 10.85 -22.80 3.06
N VAL A 243 10.52 -21.73 2.35
CA VAL A 243 11.16 -21.34 1.09
C VAL A 243 12.07 -20.15 1.34
N LEU A 244 13.39 -20.31 1.17
CA LEU A 244 14.38 -19.27 1.38
C LEU A 244 14.59 -18.42 0.11
N PHE A 245 14.58 -17.10 0.27
CA PHE A 245 14.88 -16.10 -0.76
C PHE A 245 16.25 -15.49 -0.46
N GLY A 246 17.28 -16.29 -0.73
CA GLY A 246 18.66 -15.95 -0.37
C GLY A 246 18.81 -15.79 1.14
N THR A 247 19.54 -14.74 1.55
CA THR A 247 19.64 -14.34 2.96
C THR A 247 18.69 -13.19 3.30
N ASP A 248 17.79 -12.80 2.40
CA ASP A 248 16.99 -11.57 2.53
C ASP A 248 15.57 -11.81 3.05
N GLY A 249 15.08 -13.02 2.89
CA GLY A 249 13.78 -13.42 3.43
C GLY A 249 13.49 -14.90 3.24
N ALA A 250 12.32 -15.30 3.72
CA ALA A 250 11.77 -16.63 3.61
C ALA A 250 10.23 -16.54 3.58
N VAL A 251 9.58 -17.52 2.96
CA VAL A 251 8.15 -17.76 3.12
C VAL A 251 7.95 -19.05 3.88
N LEU A 252 7.15 -18.98 4.95
CA LEU A 252 6.66 -20.12 5.70
C LEU A 252 5.23 -20.41 5.24
N TYR A 253 5.01 -21.56 4.63
CA TYR A 253 3.69 -22.09 4.34
C TYR A 253 3.37 -23.23 5.30
N ARG A 254 2.19 -23.19 5.92
CA ARG A 254 1.76 -24.14 6.93
C ARG A 254 0.38 -24.69 6.60
N ARG A 255 0.25 -26.01 6.65
CA ARG A 255 -1.02 -26.71 6.54
C ARG A 255 -1.60 -26.97 7.93
N VAL A 256 -2.80 -26.49 8.20
CA VAL A 256 -3.46 -26.67 9.51
C VAL A 256 -4.58 -27.71 9.43
N LYS A 257 -5.57 -27.50 8.55
CA LYS A 257 -6.69 -28.41 8.24
C LYS A 257 -7.07 -28.27 6.77
N GLU A 258 -7.89 -29.19 6.25
CA GLU A 258 -8.47 -29.01 4.92
C GLU A 258 -9.21 -27.66 4.85
N ARG A 259 -8.65 -26.71 4.07
CA ARG A 259 -9.15 -25.34 3.80
C ARG A 259 -8.79 -24.23 4.82
N GLU A 260 -7.87 -24.47 5.75
CA GLU A 260 -7.36 -23.46 6.71
C GLU A 260 -5.83 -23.31 6.64
N ASP A 261 -5.25 -23.34 5.44
CA ASP A 261 -3.81 -23.15 5.31
C ASP A 261 -3.39 -21.73 5.76
N GLU A 262 -2.15 -21.59 6.23
CA GLU A 262 -1.58 -20.33 6.67
C GLU A 262 -0.28 -20.08 5.89
N ALA A 263 0.00 -18.83 5.55
CA ALA A 263 1.24 -18.45 4.90
C ALA A 263 1.78 -17.15 5.49
N PHE A 264 3.09 -17.09 5.70
CA PHE A 264 3.78 -15.95 6.27
C PHE A 264 5.01 -15.60 5.44
N VAL A 265 5.23 -14.32 5.19
CA VAL A 265 6.48 -13.80 4.63
C VAL A 265 7.32 -13.24 5.77
N ILE A 266 8.56 -13.72 5.87
CA ILE A 266 9.59 -13.26 6.80
C ILE A 266 10.67 -12.57 5.98
N PHE A 267 10.90 -11.29 6.18
CA PHE A 267 11.75 -10.51 5.26
C PHE A 267 12.41 -9.33 5.94
N ASP A 268 13.52 -8.85 5.36
CA ASP A 268 14.08 -7.55 5.76
C ASP A 268 13.23 -6.44 5.16
N PRO A 269 12.60 -5.58 5.99
CA PRO A 269 11.72 -4.52 5.49
C PRO A 269 12.46 -3.47 4.67
N CYS A 270 13.78 -3.37 4.74
CA CYS A 270 14.57 -2.36 4.04
C CYS A 270 15.25 -2.87 2.76
N LEU A 271 15.13 -4.16 2.44
CA LEU A 271 15.83 -4.80 1.33
C LEU A 271 14.88 -5.65 0.48
N LEU A 272 15.17 -5.73 -0.82
CA LEU A 272 14.55 -6.71 -1.72
C LEU A 272 15.39 -7.99 -1.75
N GLU A 273 14.80 -9.06 -2.27
CA GLU A 273 15.53 -10.30 -2.57
C GLU A 273 16.86 -10.05 -3.30
N ASP A 274 17.92 -10.72 -2.84
CA ASP A 274 19.32 -10.66 -3.29
C ASP A 274 20.02 -9.30 -3.10
N SER A 275 19.36 -8.30 -2.50
CA SER A 275 19.95 -6.96 -2.33
C SER A 275 21.10 -6.93 -1.33
N PHE A 276 21.10 -7.80 -0.31
CA PHE A 276 22.20 -7.85 0.64
C PHE A 276 23.43 -8.49 0.00
N ALA A 277 23.25 -9.69 -0.55
CA ALA A 277 24.32 -10.46 -1.16
C ALA A 277 24.96 -9.72 -2.35
N SER A 278 24.18 -8.96 -3.14
CA SER A 278 24.72 -8.17 -4.26
C SER A 278 25.69 -7.07 -3.84
N ASN A 279 25.62 -6.61 -2.59
CA ASN A 279 26.51 -5.58 -2.05
C ASN A 279 27.79 -6.17 -1.42
N ILE A 280 27.92 -7.49 -1.38
CA ILE A 280 29.07 -8.19 -0.81
C ILE A 280 29.82 -8.89 -1.95
N ASN A 281 31.10 -8.56 -2.10
CA ASN A 281 31.96 -9.28 -3.02
C ASN A 281 32.33 -10.66 -2.46
N GLY A 282 32.21 -11.67 -3.30
CA GLY A 282 32.45 -13.07 -2.96
C GLY A 282 31.26 -13.74 -2.30
N ASN A 283 31.34 -15.06 -2.12
CA ASN A 283 30.28 -15.91 -1.59
C ASN A 283 30.80 -16.82 -0.45
N MET A 284 29.91 -17.58 0.19
CA MET A 284 30.22 -18.53 1.26
C MET A 284 29.47 -19.85 1.06
N ILE A 285 30.14 -20.98 1.28
CA ILE A 285 29.45 -22.27 1.46
C ILE A 285 28.93 -22.35 2.89
N GLY A 286 27.74 -22.93 3.07
CA GLY A 286 27.18 -23.23 4.39
C GLY A 286 26.09 -22.26 4.87
N LEU A 287 25.66 -21.29 4.05
CA LEU A 287 24.59 -20.33 4.40
C LEU A 287 23.29 -21.05 4.81
N THR A 288 22.78 -21.95 3.97
CA THR A 288 21.59 -22.75 4.33
C THR A 288 21.88 -23.73 5.48
N SER A 289 23.12 -24.19 5.65
CA SER A 289 23.47 -25.09 6.76
C SER A 289 23.46 -24.37 8.11
N ILE A 290 24.00 -23.13 8.20
CA ILE A 290 23.91 -22.34 9.43
C ILE A 290 22.46 -21.90 9.72
N PHE A 291 21.67 -21.60 8.67
CA PHE A 291 20.23 -21.39 8.80
C PHE A 291 19.55 -22.60 9.45
N THR A 292 19.74 -23.80 8.88
CA THR A 292 19.12 -25.04 9.37
C THR A 292 19.61 -25.38 10.79
N ALA A 293 20.89 -25.20 11.09
CA ALA A 293 21.43 -25.41 12.44
C ALA A 293 20.78 -24.49 13.47
N THR A 294 20.59 -23.21 13.12
CA THR A 294 19.92 -22.23 13.97
C THR A 294 18.44 -22.58 14.19
N LEU A 295 17.77 -23.07 13.15
CA LEU A 295 16.39 -23.55 13.24
C LEU A 295 16.28 -24.77 14.16
N VAL A 296 17.15 -25.76 14.00
CA VAL A 296 17.23 -26.96 14.86
C VAL A 296 17.43 -26.56 16.32
N LYS A 297 18.37 -25.64 16.59
CA LYS A 297 18.61 -25.09 17.93
C LYS A 297 17.33 -24.51 18.54
N GLN A 298 16.62 -23.68 17.78
CA GLN A 298 15.41 -23.02 18.26
C GLN A 298 14.25 -24.01 18.48
N LEU A 299 14.11 -25.01 17.61
CA LEU A 299 13.12 -26.09 17.75
C LEU A 299 13.43 -27.00 18.96
N ALA A 300 14.70 -27.31 19.22
CA ALA A 300 15.10 -28.07 20.40
C ALA A 300 14.79 -27.32 21.71
N LYS A 301 14.83 -25.98 21.68
CA LYS A 301 14.57 -25.12 22.84
C LYS A 301 13.08 -24.87 23.09
N GLU A 302 12.30 -24.61 22.05
CA GLU A 302 10.94 -24.06 22.16
C GLU A 302 9.88 -24.87 21.37
N GLY A 303 10.28 -25.96 20.70
CA GLY A 303 9.41 -26.68 19.77
C GLY A 303 8.91 -25.77 18.64
N PHE A 304 7.71 -26.04 18.12
CA PHE A 304 7.12 -25.26 17.03
C PHE A 304 6.80 -23.79 17.39
N TYR A 305 6.72 -23.42 18.67
CA TYR A 305 6.61 -22.01 19.07
C TYR A 305 7.83 -21.20 18.62
N GLY A 306 8.99 -21.84 18.53
CA GLY A 306 10.24 -21.23 18.07
C GLY A 306 10.40 -21.15 16.55
N LEU A 307 9.44 -21.61 15.74
CA LEU A 307 9.64 -21.76 14.29
C LEU A 307 9.94 -20.42 13.58
N ILE A 308 9.09 -19.41 13.76
CA ILE A 308 9.27 -18.09 13.12
C ILE A 308 10.56 -17.41 13.63
N THR A 309 10.78 -17.43 14.94
CA THR A 309 12.01 -16.90 15.56
C THR A 309 13.26 -17.62 15.04
N GLY A 310 13.17 -18.93 14.83
CA GLY A 310 14.25 -19.76 14.28
C GLY A 310 14.56 -19.40 12.83
N ILE A 311 13.54 -19.12 12.02
CA ILE A 311 13.71 -18.64 10.64
C ILE A 311 14.39 -17.26 10.65
N GLN A 312 13.90 -16.31 11.45
CA GLN A 312 14.48 -14.95 11.55
C GLN A 312 15.95 -14.99 11.98
N LYS A 313 16.27 -15.73 13.05
CA LYS A 313 17.66 -15.89 13.53
C LYS A 313 18.52 -16.66 12.52
N GLY A 314 17.97 -17.66 11.85
CA GLY A 314 18.68 -18.42 10.82
C GLY A 314 19.08 -17.53 9.63
N LEU A 315 18.19 -16.65 9.18
CA LEU A 315 18.50 -15.66 8.13
C LEU A 315 19.57 -14.67 8.62
N ALA A 316 19.46 -14.18 9.87
CA ALA A 316 20.43 -13.28 10.49
C ALA A 316 21.83 -13.91 10.59
N ASN A 317 21.92 -15.16 11.03
CA ASN A 317 23.18 -15.91 11.11
C ASN A 317 23.77 -16.20 9.73
N SER A 318 22.93 -16.46 8.73
CA SER A 318 23.38 -16.65 7.34
C SER A 318 24.03 -15.36 6.80
N ARG A 319 23.42 -14.20 7.03
CA ARG A 319 24.01 -12.90 6.67
C ARG A 319 25.32 -12.65 7.41
N SER A 320 25.34 -12.89 8.72
CA SER A 320 26.54 -12.71 9.55
C SER A 320 27.69 -13.59 9.05
N LEU A 321 27.43 -14.86 8.72
CA LEU A 321 28.43 -15.75 8.12
C LEU A 321 28.98 -15.20 6.79
N LEU A 322 28.10 -14.69 5.91
CA LEU A 322 28.51 -14.06 4.66
C LEU A 322 29.38 -12.81 4.89
N GLU A 323 29.04 -11.97 5.87
CA GLU A 323 29.82 -10.78 6.21
C GLU A 323 31.19 -11.12 6.77
N ILE A 324 31.27 -12.07 7.70
CA ILE A 324 32.50 -12.41 8.42
C ILE A 324 33.52 -13.12 7.51
N GLY A 325 33.04 -13.96 6.58
CA GLY A 325 33.89 -14.75 5.67
C GLY A 325 34.67 -15.87 6.36
N TYR A 326 35.59 -16.52 5.65
CA TYR A 326 36.49 -17.52 6.24
C TYR A 326 37.59 -16.88 7.08
N LYS A 327 38.12 -17.62 8.07
CA LYS A 327 39.23 -17.19 8.92
C LYS A 327 40.49 -18.03 8.64
N LYS A 328 41.65 -17.46 8.97
CA LYS A 328 42.93 -18.17 9.04
C LYS A 328 43.40 -18.18 10.48
N ASN A 329 43.76 -19.35 11.00
CA ASN A 329 44.21 -19.49 12.38
C ASN A 329 45.72 -19.18 12.48
N ASN A 330 46.09 -18.16 13.27
CA ASN A 330 47.48 -17.73 13.48
C ASN A 330 48.19 -18.47 14.65
N GLY A 331 47.60 -19.56 15.16
CA GLY A 331 48.13 -20.36 16.26
C GLY A 331 49.32 -21.24 15.86
N SER A 332 50.35 -21.25 16.70
CA SER A 332 51.70 -21.82 16.55
C SER A 332 51.83 -23.23 15.93
N GLU A 333 52.89 -23.38 15.11
CA GLU A 333 53.55 -24.59 14.60
C GLU A 333 52.98 -25.33 13.38
N SER A 334 51.76 -25.02 12.91
CA SER A 334 51.28 -25.44 11.58
C SER A 334 50.66 -24.27 10.84
N HIS A 335 51.21 -23.92 9.68
CA HIS A 335 50.81 -22.80 8.82
C HIS A 335 49.28 -22.55 8.75
N ASP A 336 48.86 -21.29 8.97
CA ASP A 336 47.61 -20.60 8.59
C ASP A 336 46.44 -21.48 8.08
N ALA A 337 45.90 -22.38 8.90
CA ALA A 337 44.80 -23.25 8.48
C ALA A 337 43.49 -22.45 8.31
N LEU A 338 42.81 -22.65 7.18
CA LEU A 338 41.49 -22.10 6.92
C LEU A 338 40.44 -22.70 7.87
N GLU A 339 39.51 -21.88 8.37
CA GLU A 339 38.38 -22.32 9.19
C GLU A 339 37.11 -21.50 8.96
N TYR A 340 35.96 -22.07 9.31
CA TYR A 340 34.71 -21.32 9.45
C TYR A 340 34.76 -20.44 10.72
N PRO A 341 34.13 -19.25 10.72
CA PRO A 341 34.02 -18.44 11.92
C PRO A 341 33.37 -19.20 13.07
N LYS A 342 33.81 -18.91 14.30
CA LYS A 342 33.20 -19.47 15.50
C LYS A 342 31.75 -19.01 15.60
N LEU A 343 30.89 -19.91 16.07
CA LEU A 343 29.46 -19.63 16.14
C LEU A 343 29.10 -18.41 16.98
N LYS A 344 29.84 -18.17 18.07
CA LYS A 344 29.72 -16.96 18.88
C LYS A 344 29.93 -15.67 18.09
N GLU A 345 30.92 -15.63 17.20
CA GLU A 345 31.17 -14.45 16.34
C GLU A 345 30.02 -14.25 15.35
N ILE A 346 29.50 -15.35 14.77
CA ILE A 346 28.34 -15.32 13.87
C ILE A 346 27.10 -14.79 14.62
N SER A 347 26.81 -15.35 15.81
CA SER A 347 25.69 -14.96 16.67
C SER A 347 25.78 -13.48 17.08
N GLU A 348 26.96 -13.00 17.51
CA GLU A 348 27.19 -11.60 17.85
C GLU A 348 27.00 -10.67 16.63
N GLY A 349 27.55 -11.05 15.47
CA GLY A 349 27.37 -10.31 14.22
C GLY A 349 25.93 -10.32 13.71
N SER A 350 25.11 -11.30 14.10
CA SER A 350 23.72 -11.45 13.65
C SER A 350 22.75 -10.43 14.27
N VAL A 351 23.07 -9.87 15.45
CA VAL A 351 22.17 -9.02 16.25
C VAL A 351 21.69 -7.76 15.52
N LYS A 352 22.50 -7.25 14.59
CA LYS A 352 22.18 -6.07 13.77
C LYS A 352 21.19 -6.35 12.62
N HIS A 353 20.96 -7.62 12.28
CA HIS A 353 20.11 -8.04 11.17
C HIS A 353 18.70 -8.35 11.68
N THR A 354 17.72 -7.56 11.26
CA THR A 354 16.33 -7.68 11.72
C THR A 354 15.40 -8.06 10.58
N TYR A 355 14.45 -8.95 10.86
CA TYR A 355 13.45 -9.41 9.89
C TYR A 355 12.04 -9.23 10.44
N SER A 356 11.17 -8.66 9.62
CA SER A 356 9.73 -8.53 9.87
C SER A 356 9.00 -9.80 9.46
N CYS A 357 7.79 -10.00 9.97
CA CYS A 357 6.91 -11.11 9.60
C CYS A 357 5.52 -10.57 9.29
N SER A 358 4.87 -11.07 8.24
CA SER A 358 3.51 -10.68 7.86
C SER A 358 2.73 -11.87 7.30
N SER A 359 1.44 -11.94 7.61
CA SER A 359 0.55 -12.97 7.06
C SER A 359 0.26 -12.68 5.58
N ILE A 360 0.18 -13.73 4.76
CA ILE A 360 -0.08 -13.64 3.31
C ILE A 360 -1.53 -14.03 3.04
N GLU A 361 -2.24 -13.24 2.23
CA GLU A 361 -3.59 -13.59 1.76
C GLU A 361 -3.53 -14.77 0.79
N LEU A 362 -4.15 -15.89 1.16
CA LEU A 362 -4.27 -17.06 0.30
C LEU A 362 -5.19 -16.80 -0.91
N PRO A 363 -4.91 -17.40 -2.09
CA PRO A 363 -5.71 -17.21 -3.28
C PRO A 363 -7.13 -17.77 -3.10
N THR A 364 -8.14 -16.92 -3.33
CA THR A 364 -9.55 -17.35 -3.35
C THR A 364 -9.98 -17.91 -4.71
N ASN A 365 -9.26 -17.56 -5.77
CA ASN A 365 -9.38 -18.15 -7.10
C ASN A 365 -7.99 -18.31 -7.74
N LEU A 366 -7.87 -19.24 -8.70
CA LEU A 366 -6.60 -19.56 -9.37
C LEU A 366 -6.46 -18.91 -10.76
N LYS A 367 -7.27 -17.88 -11.09
CA LYS A 367 -7.21 -17.20 -12.40
C LYS A 367 -6.13 -16.13 -12.46
N ASN A 368 -5.92 -15.42 -11.36
CA ASN A 368 -4.91 -14.38 -11.23
C ASN A 368 -4.15 -14.62 -9.90
N PRO A 369 -2.80 -14.61 -9.89
CA PRO A 369 -2.03 -14.70 -8.64
C PRO A 369 -2.37 -13.63 -7.62
N ASP A 370 -2.84 -12.46 -8.07
CA ASP A 370 -3.03 -11.31 -7.20
C ASP A 370 -4.14 -10.36 -7.71
N PRO A 371 -5.41 -10.79 -7.68
CA PRO A 371 -6.53 -10.03 -8.25
C PRO A 371 -6.88 -8.75 -7.48
N ASN A 372 -6.49 -8.65 -6.21
CA ASN A 372 -6.84 -7.54 -5.32
C ASN A 372 -5.66 -6.61 -5.06
N PHE A 373 -4.54 -6.77 -5.78
CA PHE A 373 -3.31 -6.03 -5.55
C PHE A 373 -2.89 -6.02 -4.07
N TRP A 374 -2.68 -7.21 -3.49
CA TRP A 374 -2.45 -7.38 -2.05
C TRP A 374 -1.19 -6.63 -1.57
N ARG A 375 -1.31 -5.76 -0.56
CA ARG A 375 -0.17 -5.01 -0.02
C ARG A 375 0.06 -5.36 1.45
N ILE A 376 1.30 -5.68 1.80
CA ILE A 376 1.76 -5.85 3.19
C ILE A 376 1.53 -4.54 3.98
N LEU A 377 1.65 -3.39 3.30
CA LEU A 377 1.30 -2.07 3.84
C LEU A 377 -0.09 -2.06 4.50
N ASP A 378 -1.07 -2.75 3.92
CA ASP A 378 -2.46 -2.63 4.33
C ASP A 378 -2.75 -3.35 5.66
N HIS A 379 -1.96 -4.36 6.03
CA HIS A 379 -2.19 -5.20 7.20
C HIS A 379 -2.35 -4.41 8.50
N ASN A 380 -1.50 -3.40 8.72
CA ASN A 380 -1.52 -2.58 9.94
C ASN A 380 -1.89 -1.12 9.69
N THR A 381 -1.97 -0.67 8.43
CA THR A 381 -2.15 0.75 8.12
C THR A 381 -3.48 1.09 7.47
N HIS A 382 -4.25 0.12 6.94
CA HIS A 382 -5.44 0.38 6.12
C HIS A 382 -6.41 1.40 6.76
N ASN A 383 -6.71 1.24 8.06
CA ASN A 383 -7.65 2.10 8.79
C ASN A 383 -7.00 3.34 9.45
N ILE A 384 -5.67 3.47 9.41
CA ILE A 384 -4.92 4.52 10.13
C ILE A 384 -3.95 5.31 9.24
N ARG A 385 -4.04 5.21 7.90
CA ARG A 385 -3.08 5.85 6.98
C ARG A 385 -2.88 7.34 7.20
N GLN A 386 -3.92 8.06 7.62
CA GLN A 386 -3.85 9.48 7.96
C GLN A 386 -2.99 9.75 9.20
N LEU A 387 -3.13 8.91 10.24
CA LEU A 387 -2.29 8.99 11.43
C LEU A 387 -0.84 8.65 11.09
N VAL A 388 -0.63 7.58 10.31
CA VAL A 388 0.69 7.17 9.82
C VAL A 388 1.36 8.29 9.02
N ALA A 389 0.64 8.90 8.09
CA ALA A 389 1.10 10.05 7.30
C ALA A 389 1.49 11.24 8.19
N ARG A 390 0.66 11.58 9.19
CA ARG A 390 0.98 12.63 10.16
C ARG A 390 2.25 12.31 10.94
N GLU A 391 2.40 11.09 11.44
CA GLU A 391 3.58 10.66 12.20
C GLU A 391 4.86 10.66 11.35
N ILE A 392 4.79 10.27 10.07
CA ILE A 392 5.93 10.40 9.14
C ILE A 392 6.39 11.85 9.06
N VAL A 393 5.48 12.81 8.87
CA VAL A 393 5.87 14.22 8.74
C VAL A 393 6.42 14.76 10.07
N LEU A 394 5.83 14.37 11.20
CA LEU A 394 6.25 14.88 12.52
C LEU A 394 7.54 14.22 13.03
N LYS A 395 7.66 12.90 12.98
CA LYS A 395 8.73 12.13 13.63
C LYS A 395 9.70 11.49 12.65
N GLY A 396 9.36 11.40 11.37
CA GLY A 396 10.13 10.66 10.35
C GLY A 396 9.95 9.13 10.43
N LYS A 397 9.24 8.65 11.45
CA LYS A 397 8.86 7.25 11.69
C LYS A 397 7.40 7.24 12.16
N ALA A 398 6.68 6.17 11.86
CA ALA A 398 5.28 6.01 12.27
C ALA A 398 5.02 4.60 12.76
N ASN A 399 4.15 4.48 13.76
CA ASN A 399 3.69 3.19 14.25
C ASN A 399 2.89 2.47 13.16
N GLY A 400 3.14 1.17 12.98
CA GLY A 400 2.51 0.35 11.94
C GLY A 400 3.35 0.19 10.67
N LEU A 401 4.47 0.89 10.53
CA LEU A 401 5.42 0.73 9.41
C LEU A 401 6.62 -0.18 9.73
N GLU A 402 6.72 -0.70 10.95
CA GLU A 402 7.84 -1.55 11.38
C GLU A 402 7.91 -2.88 10.61
N ASN A 403 6.78 -3.32 10.06
CA ASN A 403 6.64 -4.58 9.31
C ASN A 403 6.28 -4.37 7.83
N VAL A 404 6.53 -3.18 7.29
CA VAL A 404 6.17 -2.84 5.91
C VAL A 404 7.42 -2.80 5.03
N PRO A 405 7.37 -3.34 3.79
CA PRO A 405 8.43 -3.18 2.82
C PRO A 405 8.67 -1.70 2.49
N ILE A 406 9.93 -1.30 2.63
CA ILE A 406 10.45 0.03 2.36
C ILE A 406 11.67 -0.17 1.47
N CYS A 407 11.54 0.17 0.19
CA CYS A 407 12.68 0.05 -0.73
C CYS A 407 13.40 1.38 -0.88
N LYS A 408 14.74 1.29 -1.00
CA LYS A 408 15.61 2.42 -1.24
C LYS A 408 16.30 2.26 -2.60
N PHE A 409 16.09 3.24 -3.49
CA PHE A 409 16.79 3.36 -4.77
C PHE A 409 17.58 4.67 -4.75
N GLY A 410 18.86 4.61 -4.41
CA GLY A 410 19.70 5.77 -4.20
C GLY A 410 19.14 6.63 -3.06
N ASP A 411 18.76 7.87 -3.36
CA ASP A 411 18.15 8.78 -2.40
C ASP A 411 16.61 8.67 -2.36
N ILE A 412 16.00 7.84 -3.21
CA ILE A 412 14.57 7.56 -3.20
C ILE A 412 14.27 6.50 -2.16
N LYS A 413 13.22 6.75 -1.36
CA LYS A 413 12.64 5.81 -0.42
C LYS A 413 11.16 5.71 -0.73
N THR A 414 10.68 4.52 -1.08
CA THR A 414 9.26 4.29 -1.38
C THR A 414 8.73 3.07 -0.63
N ILE A 415 7.45 3.14 -0.31
CA ILE A 415 6.64 2.10 0.35
C ILE A 415 5.49 1.65 -0.55
N ASP A 416 5.30 2.34 -1.68
CA ASP A 416 4.25 2.06 -2.62
C ASP A 416 4.69 0.88 -3.48
N ARG A 417 3.95 -0.23 -3.39
CA ARG A 417 4.27 -1.46 -4.08
C ARG A 417 4.44 -1.25 -5.59
N ALA A 418 3.59 -0.43 -6.23
CA ALA A 418 3.66 -0.20 -7.67
C ALA A 418 4.96 0.52 -8.07
N GLU A 419 5.40 1.49 -7.26
CA GLU A 419 6.69 2.17 -7.47
C GLU A 419 7.86 1.22 -7.22
N ILE A 420 7.80 0.41 -6.15
CA ILE A 420 8.84 -0.60 -5.83
C ILE A 420 9.05 -1.53 -7.03
N GLU A 421 7.98 -2.12 -7.55
CA GLU A 421 8.05 -3.06 -8.68
C GLU A 421 8.54 -2.39 -9.96
N SER A 422 8.06 -1.17 -10.24
CA SER A 422 8.48 -0.40 -11.42
C SER A 422 9.97 -0.07 -11.39
N TYR A 423 10.48 0.45 -10.27
CA TYR A 423 11.91 0.77 -10.14
C TYR A 423 12.79 -0.48 -10.14
N SER A 424 12.35 -1.55 -9.47
CA SER A 424 13.13 -2.78 -9.41
C SER A 424 13.21 -3.49 -10.76
N SER A 425 12.09 -3.57 -11.51
CA SER A 425 12.08 -4.16 -12.85
C SER A 425 13.06 -3.47 -13.82
N ILE A 426 13.11 -2.14 -13.82
CA ILE A 426 14.07 -1.38 -14.64
C ILE A 426 15.51 -1.58 -14.15
N LYS A 427 15.74 -1.61 -12.83
CA LYS A 427 17.06 -1.86 -12.26
C LYS A 427 17.61 -3.21 -12.74
N GLU A 428 16.81 -4.27 -12.67
CA GLU A 428 17.22 -5.61 -13.11
C GLU A 428 17.46 -5.69 -14.62
N LEU A 429 16.65 -5.00 -15.44
CA LEU A 429 16.90 -4.89 -16.89
C LEU A 429 18.25 -4.26 -17.21
N ILE A 430 18.64 -3.21 -16.47
CA ILE A 430 19.94 -2.56 -16.66
C ILE A 430 21.08 -3.48 -16.21
N ILE A 431 20.94 -4.14 -15.05
CA ILE A 431 21.96 -5.09 -14.56
C ILE A 431 22.20 -6.21 -15.56
N GLU A 432 21.13 -6.80 -16.11
CA GLU A 432 21.24 -7.87 -17.11
C GLU A 432 21.87 -7.38 -18.41
N PHE A 433 21.51 -6.18 -18.86
CA PHE A 433 22.13 -5.55 -20.03
C PHE A 433 23.64 -5.35 -19.85
N LEU A 434 24.08 -4.87 -18.67
CA LEU A 434 25.50 -4.63 -18.39
C LEU A 434 26.32 -5.92 -18.24
N LYS A 435 25.70 -7.02 -17.81
CA LYS A 435 26.36 -8.34 -17.75
C LYS A 435 26.57 -8.96 -19.13
N ASN A 436 25.77 -8.58 -20.10
CA ASN A 436 25.91 -9.07 -21.47
C ASN A 436 27.14 -8.44 -22.13
N GLN A 437 28.16 -9.24 -22.43
CA GLN A 437 29.41 -8.77 -23.05
C GLN A 437 29.21 -8.25 -24.49
N LYS A 438 28.16 -8.69 -25.19
CA LYS A 438 27.85 -8.32 -26.57
C LYS A 438 26.34 -8.15 -26.76
N PRO A 439 25.73 -7.10 -26.18
CA PRO A 439 24.32 -6.83 -26.40
C PRO A 439 24.10 -6.49 -27.87
N LYS A 440 23.04 -7.05 -28.46
CA LYS A 440 22.74 -6.86 -29.88
C LYS A 440 22.14 -5.49 -30.17
N ASN A 441 21.33 -4.98 -29.24
CA ASN A 441 20.55 -3.75 -29.39
C ASN A 441 20.69 -2.89 -28.14
N PRO A 442 20.57 -1.56 -28.23
CA PRO A 442 20.46 -0.68 -27.06
C PRO A 442 19.28 -1.05 -26.14
N LEU A 443 19.46 -0.84 -24.83
CA LEU A 443 18.37 -1.00 -23.88
C LEU A 443 17.49 0.25 -23.88
N CYS A 444 16.21 0.11 -24.20
CA CYS A 444 15.27 1.23 -24.30
C CYS A 444 14.13 1.08 -23.29
N PHE A 445 13.86 2.10 -22.48
CA PHE A 445 12.67 2.13 -21.61
C PHE A 445 12.11 3.55 -21.48
N ALA A 446 10.84 3.64 -21.09
CA ALA A 446 10.13 4.92 -21.00
C ALA A 446 9.76 5.30 -19.56
N VAL A 447 9.61 6.59 -19.29
CA VAL A 447 9.27 7.12 -17.98
C VAL A 447 8.16 8.15 -18.13
N PHE A 448 7.03 7.88 -17.50
CA PHE A 448 5.84 8.72 -17.52
C PHE A 448 5.57 9.29 -16.13
N GLY A 449 4.87 10.41 -16.11
CA GLY A 449 4.43 11.03 -14.87
C GLY A 449 4.17 12.52 -15.05
N PRO A 450 3.38 13.13 -14.15
CA PRO A 450 3.08 14.56 -14.20
C PRO A 450 4.34 15.44 -14.24
N PRO A 451 4.28 16.66 -14.79
CA PRO A 451 5.38 17.61 -14.71
C PRO A 451 5.85 17.80 -13.26
N GLY A 452 7.14 17.60 -13.03
CA GLY A 452 7.72 17.71 -11.70
C GLY A 452 7.45 16.54 -10.76
N SER A 453 6.91 15.40 -11.22
CA SER A 453 6.72 14.20 -10.38
C SER A 453 8.02 13.54 -9.94
N GLY A 454 9.15 13.89 -10.56
CA GLY A 454 10.47 13.34 -10.24
C GLY A 454 11.03 12.35 -11.27
N LYS A 455 10.48 12.28 -12.50
CA LYS A 455 10.94 11.37 -13.58
C LYS A 455 12.47 11.27 -13.70
N SER A 456 13.16 12.38 -13.96
CA SER A 456 14.62 12.39 -14.15
C SER A 456 15.37 12.06 -12.86
N PHE A 457 14.81 12.40 -11.69
CA PHE A 457 15.39 12.06 -10.39
C PHE A 457 15.32 10.55 -10.17
N GLY A 458 14.14 9.94 -10.37
CA GLY A 458 13.87 8.51 -10.38
C GLY A 458 14.97 7.70 -11.04
N VAL A 459 15.15 7.97 -12.33
CA VAL A 459 16.07 7.23 -13.19
C VAL A 459 17.53 7.44 -12.79
N LYS A 460 17.94 8.67 -12.48
CA LYS A 460 19.32 8.96 -12.06
C LYS A 460 19.69 8.22 -10.78
N GLN A 461 18.72 8.02 -9.88
CA GLN A 461 18.95 7.27 -8.64
C GLN A 461 19.08 5.77 -8.88
N ILE A 462 18.36 5.20 -9.85
CA ILE A 462 18.58 3.81 -10.31
C ILE A 462 20.01 3.66 -10.84
N ALA A 463 20.44 4.55 -11.75
CA ALA A 463 21.79 4.51 -12.32
C ALA A 463 22.88 4.58 -11.24
N LYS A 464 22.73 5.50 -10.26
CA LYS A 464 23.63 5.64 -9.10
C LYS A 464 23.68 4.38 -8.22
N CYS A 465 22.55 3.67 -8.10
CA CYS A 465 22.47 2.41 -7.37
C CYS A 465 23.26 1.29 -8.03
N ILE A 466 23.26 1.23 -9.36
CA ILE A 466 23.92 0.18 -10.13
C ILE A 466 25.42 0.44 -10.24
N ASP A 467 25.80 1.70 -10.49
CA ASP A 467 27.19 2.10 -10.65
C ASP A 467 27.52 3.28 -9.73
N THR A 468 27.83 2.95 -8.47
CA THR A 468 28.09 3.94 -7.42
C THR A 468 29.38 4.74 -7.68
N ASN A 469 30.39 4.13 -8.31
CA ASN A 469 31.67 4.76 -8.59
C ASN A 469 31.73 5.49 -9.94
N ARG A 470 30.71 5.31 -10.80
CA ARG A 470 30.63 5.85 -12.17
C ARG A 470 31.72 5.31 -13.11
N ASP A 471 32.07 4.05 -12.89
CA ASP A 471 33.10 3.34 -13.65
C ASP A 471 32.53 2.76 -14.96
N LEU A 472 31.23 2.43 -14.99
CA LEU A 472 30.55 1.73 -16.08
C LEU A 472 29.62 2.64 -16.88
N LEU A 473 28.85 3.50 -16.21
CA LEU A 473 27.78 4.33 -16.79
C LEU A 473 28.19 5.80 -16.87
N GLU A 474 27.89 6.44 -18.00
CA GLU A 474 28.04 7.89 -18.17
C GLU A 474 26.71 8.53 -18.57
N SER A 475 26.19 9.45 -17.75
CA SER A 475 24.86 10.04 -17.96
C SER A 475 24.89 11.28 -18.85
N ILE A 476 24.06 11.32 -19.88
CA ILE A 476 23.85 12.48 -20.76
C ILE A 476 22.36 12.73 -20.96
N SER A 477 21.94 14.00 -21.03
CA SER A 477 20.53 14.36 -21.21
C SER A 477 20.32 15.33 -22.36
N PHE A 478 19.27 15.11 -23.13
CA PHE A 478 18.81 15.95 -24.23
C PHE A 478 17.35 16.30 -24.01
N ASN A 479 17.00 17.58 -24.17
CA ASN A 479 15.60 17.99 -24.22
C ASN A 479 15.15 18.04 -25.69
N VAL A 480 14.27 17.13 -26.07
CA VAL A 480 13.81 16.96 -27.46
C VAL A 480 12.94 18.13 -27.92
N SER A 481 12.25 18.82 -27.01
CA SER A 481 11.46 20.02 -27.37
C SER A 481 12.31 21.20 -27.83
N GLN A 482 13.62 21.17 -27.55
CA GLN A 482 14.58 22.20 -27.99
C GLN A 482 15.19 21.89 -29.37
N PHE A 483 14.91 20.72 -29.95
CA PHE A 483 15.41 20.36 -31.27
C PHE A 483 14.62 21.09 -32.33
N GLY A 484 15.32 21.80 -33.22
CA GLY A 484 14.72 22.49 -34.35
C GLY A 484 14.48 21.55 -35.53
N ASP A 485 15.45 20.67 -35.81
CA ASP A 485 15.40 19.77 -36.95
C ASP A 485 16.10 18.42 -36.69
N TYR A 486 16.15 17.56 -37.72
CA TYR A 486 16.80 16.26 -37.63
C TYR A 486 18.31 16.34 -37.36
N GLN A 487 18.98 17.45 -37.73
CA GLN A 487 20.41 17.61 -37.54
C GLN A 487 20.77 17.75 -36.05
N ASP A 488 19.89 18.37 -35.23
CA ASP A 488 20.08 18.42 -33.78
C ASP A 488 20.09 17.01 -33.15
N MET A 489 19.24 16.13 -33.66
CA MET A 489 19.19 14.72 -33.23
C MET A 489 20.44 13.94 -33.70
N VAL A 490 20.90 14.18 -34.94
CA VAL A 490 22.18 13.61 -35.44
C VAL A 490 23.36 14.05 -34.56
N ASN A 491 23.43 15.33 -34.19
CA ASN A 491 24.45 15.86 -33.29
C ASN A 491 24.39 15.22 -31.90
N ALA A 492 23.18 14.92 -31.39
CA ALA A 492 23.00 14.19 -30.14
C ALA A 492 23.54 12.75 -30.26
N PHE A 493 23.26 12.04 -31.34
CA PHE A 493 23.77 10.68 -31.55
C PHE A 493 25.28 10.61 -31.73
N HIS A 494 25.92 11.59 -32.39
CA HIS A 494 27.38 11.68 -32.42
C HIS A 494 27.98 11.82 -31.01
N LYS A 495 27.41 12.66 -30.14
CA LYS A 495 27.87 12.77 -28.74
C LYS A 495 27.72 11.46 -27.96
N ILE A 496 26.63 10.74 -28.18
CA ILE A 496 26.38 9.44 -27.52
C ILE A 496 27.42 8.42 -27.99
N ARG A 497 27.69 8.38 -29.30
CA ARG A 497 28.70 7.52 -29.90
C ARG A 497 30.10 7.81 -29.34
N ASP A 498 30.48 9.07 -29.21
CA ASP A 498 31.78 9.45 -28.64
C ASP A 498 31.97 8.92 -27.21
N LEU A 499 30.91 8.93 -26.40
CA LEU A 499 30.91 8.33 -25.06
C LEU A 499 31.03 6.80 -25.11
N ALA A 500 30.32 6.14 -26.02
CA ALA A 500 30.43 4.69 -26.18
C ALA A 500 31.86 4.28 -26.58
N LEU A 501 32.49 5.07 -27.46
CA LEU A 501 33.88 4.86 -27.89
C LEU A 501 34.90 5.07 -26.76
N SER A 502 34.55 5.81 -25.69
CA SER A 502 35.41 5.96 -24.51
C SER A 502 35.43 4.73 -23.59
N GLY A 503 34.68 3.68 -23.92
CA GLY A 503 34.61 2.43 -23.15
C GLY A 503 33.57 2.40 -22.03
N LYS A 504 32.82 3.50 -21.82
CA LYS A 504 31.67 3.55 -20.90
C LYS A 504 30.37 3.29 -21.65
N VAL A 505 29.35 2.82 -20.95
CA VAL A 505 28.00 2.69 -21.51
C VAL A 505 27.25 4.02 -21.33
N PRO A 506 26.86 4.71 -22.43
CA PRO A 506 26.09 5.94 -22.33
C PRO A 506 24.69 5.65 -21.78
N PHE A 507 24.34 6.40 -20.74
CA PHE A 507 23.02 6.41 -20.12
C PHE A 507 22.30 7.70 -20.53
N VAL A 508 21.51 7.59 -21.61
CA VAL A 508 20.98 8.74 -22.35
C VAL A 508 19.54 9.03 -21.95
N PHE A 509 19.27 10.26 -21.54
CA PHE A 509 17.94 10.71 -21.17
C PHE A 509 17.38 11.67 -22.23
N PHE A 510 16.36 11.24 -22.96
CA PHE A 510 15.58 12.07 -23.88
C PHE A 510 14.35 12.61 -23.15
N ASP A 511 14.43 13.84 -22.65
CA ASP A 511 13.34 14.54 -21.98
C ASP A 511 12.40 15.17 -23.01
N GLU A 512 11.10 15.22 -22.70
CA GLU A 512 10.04 15.72 -23.58
C GLU A 512 10.06 15.04 -24.97
N PHE A 513 10.37 13.74 -25.01
CA PHE A 513 10.45 12.94 -26.24
C PHE A 513 9.11 12.87 -27.00
N ASP A 514 8.01 13.09 -26.29
CA ASP A 514 6.64 13.11 -26.76
C ASP A 514 6.21 14.50 -27.28
N SER A 515 7.16 15.37 -27.58
CA SER A 515 6.94 16.68 -28.20
C SER A 515 6.58 16.58 -29.69
N ASP A 516 6.00 17.66 -30.21
CA ASP A 516 5.65 17.80 -31.61
C ASP A 516 6.90 18.01 -32.48
N CYS A 517 6.87 17.49 -33.71
CA CYS A 517 7.89 17.74 -34.72
C CYS A 517 7.20 18.14 -36.02
N ASN A 518 7.52 19.32 -36.56
CA ASN A 518 6.95 19.82 -37.83
C ASN A 518 5.41 19.79 -37.87
N GLY A 519 4.75 20.12 -36.76
CA GLY A 519 3.29 20.13 -36.65
C GLY A 519 2.64 18.73 -36.56
N GLN A 520 3.45 17.66 -36.45
CA GLN A 520 2.97 16.31 -36.18
C GLN A 520 3.17 15.98 -34.69
N PRO A 521 2.10 15.71 -33.93
CA PRO A 521 2.20 15.18 -32.57
C PRO A 521 3.01 13.90 -32.52
N LEU A 522 3.89 13.76 -31.52
CA LEU A 522 4.82 12.62 -31.40
C LEU A 522 5.73 12.43 -32.63
N GLY A 523 5.93 13.46 -33.45
CA GLY A 523 6.61 13.36 -34.75
C GLY A 523 8.08 12.93 -34.65
N TRP A 524 8.70 13.01 -33.47
CA TRP A 524 10.06 12.57 -33.19
C TRP A 524 10.24 11.04 -33.12
N LEU A 525 9.18 10.28 -32.79
CA LEU A 525 9.29 8.84 -32.50
C LEU A 525 9.92 8.04 -33.65
N LYS A 526 9.56 8.36 -34.90
CA LYS A 526 10.09 7.68 -36.10
C LYS A 526 11.61 7.75 -36.24
N TYR A 527 12.24 8.81 -35.73
CA TYR A 527 13.69 9.01 -35.84
C TYR A 527 14.48 8.22 -34.79
N PHE A 528 13.82 7.78 -33.70
CA PHE A 528 14.44 6.91 -32.70
C PHE A 528 14.44 5.43 -33.10
N LEU A 529 13.64 5.01 -34.09
CA LEU A 529 13.42 3.60 -34.39
C LEU A 529 14.68 2.82 -34.78
N ALA A 530 15.52 3.38 -35.66
CA ALA A 530 16.79 2.77 -36.05
C ALA A 530 17.82 2.80 -34.90
N PRO A 531 18.02 3.93 -34.19
CA PRO A 531 18.85 3.96 -32.99
C PRO A 531 18.45 2.91 -31.94
N MET A 532 17.15 2.74 -31.67
CA MET A 532 16.66 1.78 -30.66
C MET A 532 16.81 0.32 -31.11
N GLN A 533 16.62 0.05 -32.40
CA GLN A 533 16.58 -1.32 -32.93
C GLN A 533 17.98 -1.83 -33.27
N ASP A 534 18.72 -1.06 -34.05
CA ASP A 534 19.97 -1.48 -34.69
C ASP A 534 21.19 -0.84 -34.00
N GLY A 535 20.98 0.15 -33.13
CA GLY A 535 22.07 0.90 -32.52
C GLY A 535 22.81 1.77 -33.53
N GLU A 536 22.13 2.21 -34.58
CA GLU A 536 22.68 2.97 -35.69
C GLU A 536 21.79 4.18 -36.04
N PHE A 537 22.38 5.22 -36.61
CA PHE A 537 21.66 6.39 -37.13
C PHE A 537 22.18 6.81 -38.50
N LYS A 538 21.36 7.52 -39.28
CA LYS A 538 21.68 7.93 -40.65
C LYS A 538 22.03 9.42 -40.70
N GLU A 539 23.11 9.75 -41.40
CA GLU A 539 23.49 11.13 -41.73
C GLU A 539 23.80 11.23 -43.23
N GLY A 540 22.94 11.94 -43.98
CA GLY A 540 22.99 11.91 -45.44
C GLY A 540 22.78 10.46 -45.95
N ASP A 541 23.73 9.95 -46.74
CA ASP A 541 23.73 8.54 -47.21
C ASP A 541 24.55 7.59 -46.32
N SER A 542 25.20 8.11 -45.28
CA SER A 542 26.04 7.32 -44.38
C SER A 542 25.25 6.78 -43.20
N ILE A 543 25.59 5.57 -42.77
CA ILE A 543 25.07 4.94 -41.55
C ILE A 543 26.19 4.90 -40.52
N HIS A 544 25.90 5.38 -39.31
CA HIS A 544 26.84 5.48 -38.22
C HIS A 544 26.41 4.60 -37.04
N PRO A 545 27.31 3.75 -36.50
CA PRO A 545 27.01 2.99 -35.29
C PRO A 545 27.11 3.87 -34.05
N ILE A 546 26.17 3.70 -33.11
CA ILE A 546 26.17 4.33 -31.78
C ILE A 546 26.98 3.48 -30.81
N GLY A 547 26.85 2.16 -30.89
CA GLY A 547 27.39 1.21 -29.91
C GLY A 547 26.42 0.93 -28.76
N ASN A 548 26.91 0.28 -27.70
CA ASN A 548 26.09 -0.12 -26.57
C ASN A 548 25.64 1.11 -25.78
N ALA A 549 24.33 1.36 -25.71
CA ALA A 549 23.76 2.48 -24.97
C ALA A 549 22.46 2.08 -24.26
N ILE A 550 22.08 2.87 -23.26
CA ILE A 550 20.79 2.78 -22.57
C ILE A 550 20.02 4.07 -22.87
N PHE A 551 18.86 3.95 -23.51
CA PHE A 551 17.99 5.06 -23.87
C PHE A 551 16.78 5.13 -22.94
N VAL A 552 16.61 6.29 -22.31
CA VAL A 552 15.51 6.60 -21.41
C VAL A 552 14.66 7.70 -22.03
N PHE A 553 13.39 7.39 -22.28
CA PHE A 553 12.43 8.30 -22.91
C PHE A 553 11.46 8.86 -21.85
N ALA A 554 11.61 10.13 -21.47
CA ALA A 554 10.79 10.74 -20.43
C ALA A 554 9.72 11.67 -20.99
N GLY A 555 8.45 11.27 -20.85
CA GLY A 555 7.32 11.96 -21.44
C GLY A 555 6.72 13.02 -20.52
N GLY A 556 6.30 14.15 -21.09
CA GLY A 556 5.67 15.26 -20.38
C GLY A 556 4.17 15.42 -20.64
N THR A 557 3.69 14.94 -21.79
CA THR A 557 2.31 15.14 -22.27
C THR A 557 1.35 14.07 -21.75
N ARG A 558 1.85 12.85 -21.55
CA ARG A 558 1.10 11.70 -20.99
C ARG A 558 1.68 11.29 -19.63
N TYR A 559 0.82 11.02 -18.66
CA TYR A 559 1.25 10.77 -17.27
C TYR A 559 1.44 9.29 -16.94
N THR A 560 0.86 8.40 -17.74
CA THR A 560 1.02 6.95 -17.61
C THR A 560 1.37 6.35 -18.97
N PHE A 561 2.00 5.18 -18.95
CA PHE A 561 2.23 4.40 -20.16
C PHE A 561 0.90 4.01 -20.83
N GLU A 562 -0.12 3.69 -20.04
CA GLU A 562 -1.46 3.34 -20.51
C GLU A 562 -2.08 4.50 -21.31
N ASP A 563 -1.96 5.74 -20.81
CA ASP A 563 -2.42 6.95 -21.52
C ASP A 563 -1.62 7.24 -22.79
N PHE A 564 -0.35 6.82 -22.83
CA PHE A 564 0.50 6.97 -24.02
C PHE A 564 0.13 5.97 -25.12
N VAL A 565 -0.34 4.77 -24.77
CA VAL A 565 -0.57 3.67 -25.72
C VAL A 565 -2.03 3.52 -26.17
N GLN A 566 -2.97 4.30 -25.62
CA GLN A 566 -4.42 4.14 -25.86
C GLN A 566 -4.74 3.73 -27.32
N ASN A 567 -5.35 2.52 -27.42
CA ASN A 567 -5.79 1.70 -28.56
C ASN A 567 -4.75 1.12 -29.55
N SER A 568 -3.66 0.54 -29.02
CA SER A 568 -2.74 -0.29 -29.81
C SER A 568 -3.05 -1.81 -29.84
N HIS A 569 -4.12 -2.30 -29.20
CA HIS A 569 -4.47 -3.72 -29.20
C HIS A 569 -5.30 -4.13 -30.43
N GLY A 570 -4.70 -3.97 -31.61
CA GLY A 570 -5.23 -4.41 -32.90
C GLY A 570 -4.60 -5.70 -33.44
N ASN A 571 -4.08 -6.59 -32.59
CA ASN A 571 -3.55 -7.88 -33.04
C ASN A 571 -4.17 -9.07 -32.26
N GLY A 572 -5.22 -9.65 -32.84
CA GLY A 572 -5.41 -11.10 -32.84
C GLY A 572 -6.34 -11.76 -31.82
N SER A 573 -6.98 -11.03 -30.91
CA SER A 573 -8.04 -11.60 -30.06
C SER A 573 -9.36 -10.92 -30.38
N THR A 574 -10.31 -11.70 -30.88
CA THR A 574 -11.70 -11.33 -31.16
C THR A 574 -12.21 -10.33 -30.13
N PRO A 575 -12.86 -9.22 -30.56
CA PRO A 575 -13.61 -8.42 -29.62
C PRO A 575 -14.62 -9.37 -28.97
N ILE A 576 -14.56 -9.51 -27.65
CA ILE A 576 -15.71 -10.00 -26.92
C ILE A 576 -16.75 -8.92 -27.12
N VAL A 577 -17.54 -9.10 -28.18
CA VAL A 577 -18.85 -8.54 -28.32
C VAL A 577 -19.59 -9.03 -27.08
N VAL A 578 -19.61 -8.19 -26.03
CA VAL A 578 -20.76 -8.19 -25.16
C VAL A 578 -21.90 -7.87 -26.11
N SER A 579 -22.74 -8.88 -26.36
CA SER A 579 -23.95 -8.76 -27.16
C SER A 579 -24.80 -7.64 -26.54
N SER A 580 -24.65 -6.44 -27.09
CA SER A 580 -25.53 -5.31 -26.83
C SER A 580 -26.76 -5.45 -27.72
N GLU A 581 -27.80 -6.07 -27.18
CA GLU A 581 -29.15 -5.59 -27.49
C GLU A 581 -29.37 -4.37 -26.59
N ASP A 582 -28.92 -3.22 -27.08
CA ASP A 582 -29.53 -1.88 -26.92
C ASP A 582 -28.50 -0.79 -27.28
N ASN A 583 -28.27 -0.66 -28.59
CA ASN A 583 -27.44 0.39 -29.18
C ASN A 583 -28.23 1.70 -29.33
N LYS A 584 -27.73 2.77 -28.71
CA LYS A 584 -27.53 4.07 -29.36
C LYS A 584 -26.24 4.72 -28.83
N THR A 585 -25.10 4.20 -29.28
CA THR A 585 -23.77 4.77 -29.09
C THR A 585 -23.62 6.09 -29.86
N ASP A 586 -23.13 7.14 -29.19
CA ASP A 586 -22.82 8.44 -29.79
C ASP A 586 -21.64 8.29 -30.77
N GLN A 587 -21.85 8.70 -32.03
CA GLN A 587 -20.86 8.58 -33.11
C GLN A 587 -19.63 9.51 -32.94
N ASN A 588 -19.70 10.53 -32.09
CA ASN A 588 -18.62 11.51 -31.92
C ASN A 588 -17.45 11.02 -31.05
N SER A 589 -17.72 10.24 -29.99
CA SER A 589 -16.65 9.70 -29.12
C SER A 589 -15.83 8.62 -29.83
N VAL A 590 -16.46 7.88 -30.74
CA VAL A 590 -15.79 6.90 -31.61
C VAL A 590 -14.83 7.63 -32.57
N GLN A 591 -15.27 8.74 -33.18
CA GLN A 591 -14.47 9.50 -34.13
C GLN A 591 -13.22 10.14 -33.49
N GLU A 592 -13.34 10.79 -32.33
CA GLU A 592 -12.17 11.38 -31.62
C GLU A 592 -11.14 10.35 -31.18
N THR A 593 -11.60 9.15 -30.82
CA THR A 593 -10.73 8.05 -30.43
C THR A 593 -10.02 7.47 -31.65
N GLU A 594 -10.74 7.27 -32.77
CA GLU A 594 -10.15 6.85 -34.05
C GLU A 594 -9.10 7.84 -34.58
N ASP A 595 -9.32 9.14 -34.41
CA ASP A 595 -8.39 10.18 -34.86
C ASP A 595 -7.09 10.18 -34.03
N LYS A 596 -7.18 10.06 -32.71
CA LYS A 596 -6.00 9.90 -31.82
C LYS A 596 -5.21 8.63 -32.13
N ASP A 597 -5.91 7.53 -32.42
CA ASP A 597 -5.28 6.25 -32.80
C ASP A 597 -4.59 6.33 -34.16
N LYS A 598 -5.15 7.11 -35.07
CA LYS A 598 -4.56 7.39 -36.37
C LYS A 598 -3.33 8.28 -36.22
N GLU A 599 -3.36 9.30 -35.36
CA GLU A 599 -2.21 10.14 -35.02
C GLU A 599 -1.07 9.31 -34.42
N PHE A 600 -1.36 8.46 -33.43
CA PHE A 600 -0.37 7.60 -32.79
C PHE A 600 0.28 6.62 -33.80
N ARG A 601 -0.52 6.00 -34.67
CA ARG A 601 -0.01 5.14 -35.75
C ARG A 601 0.82 5.90 -36.78
N ASN A 602 0.39 7.09 -37.19
CA ASN A 602 1.11 7.94 -38.15
C ASN A 602 2.45 8.43 -37.59
N ALA A 603 2.54 8.63 -36.27
CA ALA A 603 3.77 8.96 -35.57
C ALA A 603 4.71 7.76 -35.38
N LYS A 604 4.32 6.54 -35.81
CA LYS A 604 5.05 5.29 -35.54
C LYS A 604 5.08 4.91 -34.05
N GLY A 605 4.04 5.29 -33.32
CA GLY A 605 3.85 4.94 -31.91
C GLY A 605 3.94 3.44 -31.62
N PRO A 606 3.21 2.57 -32.34
CA PRO A 606 3.30 1.11 -32.11
C PRO A 606 4.70 0.54 -32.38
N ASP A 607 5.38 1.02 -33.43
CA ASP A 607 6.76 0.64 -33.73
C ASP A 607 7.72 1.06 -32.61
N PHE A 608 7.54 2.26 -32.05
CA PHE A 608 8.32 2.76 -30.93
C PHE A 608 8.09 1.92 -29.66
N VAL A 609 6.83 1.67 -29.30
CA VAL A 609 6.46 0.87 -28.11
C VAL A 609 7.03 -0.54 -28.20
N SER A 610 6.99 -1.18 -29.38
CA SER A 610 7.55 -2.54 -29.59
C SER A 610 9.06 -2.65 -29.32
N ARG A 611 9.78 -1.52 -29.36
CA ARG A 611 11.23 -1.43 -29.10
C ARG A 611 11.57 -1.11 -27.64
N LEU A 612 10.58 -0.70 -26.84
CA LEU A 612 10.75 -0.56 -25.40
C LEU A 612 10.87 -1.94 -24.74
N ARG A 613 11.62 -2.00 -23.64
CA ARG A 613 11.82 -3.19 -22.80
C ARG A 613 11.23 -3.04 -21.40
N GLY A 614 10.78 -1.84 -21.04
CA GLY A 614 10.10 -1.55 -19.79
C GLY A 614 9.60 -0.11 -19.73
N PHE A 615 8.87 0.24 -18.68
CA PHE A 615 8.45 1.60 -18.38
C PHE A 615 8.37 1.86 -16.87
N ILE A 616 8.32 3.14 -16.47
CA ILE A 616 8.07 3.59 -15.10
C ILE A 616 6.95 4.62 -15.11
N ASN A 617 5.91 4.42 -14.30
CA ASN A 617 4.89 5.42 -14.02
C ASN A 617 5.19 6.12 -12.68
N VAL A 618 5.60 7.38 -12.70
CA VAL A 618 5.94 8.15 -11.49
C VAL A 618 4.71 8.87 -10.95
N MET A 619 4.23 8.46 -9.77
CA MET A 619 2.90 8.80 -9.25
C MET A 619 2.77 10.23 -8.67
N GLY A 620 3.83 10.77 -8.04
CA GLY A 620 3.82 12.11 -7.42
C GLY A 620 2.92 12.25 -6.17
N PRO A 621 2.68 13.48 -5.65
CA PRO A 621 1.99 13.67 -4.37
C PRO A 621 0.45 13.65 -4.46
N ASN A 622 -0.10 13.61 -5.67
CA ASN A 622 -1.56 13.56 -5.86
C ASN A 622 -2.03 12.12 -5.94
N ARG A 623 -3.30 11.92 -5.59
CA ARG A 623 -4.01 10.67 -5.82
C ARG A 623 -4.16 10.43 -7.32
N GLN A 624 -3.85 9.23 -7.77
CA GLN A 624 -4.01 8.81 -9.16
C GLN A 624 -5.28 7.96 -9.33
N PRO A 625 -6.15 8.24 -10.31
CA PRO A 625 -7.26 7.35 -10.64
C PRO A 625 -6.70 6.09 -11.30
N SER A 626 -7.01 4.90 -10.77
CA SER A 626 -6.67 3.64 -11.43
C SER A 626 -7.93 2.79 -11.65
N LYS A 627 -7.87 1.90 -12.65
CA LYS A 627 -9.01 1.05 -13.06
C LYS A 627 -9.28 -0.10 -12.06
N GLU A 628 -8.31 -0.44 -11.21
CA GLU A 628 -8.34 -1.65 -10.37
C GLU A 628 -8.17 -1.34 -8.87
N ASP A 629 -7.50 -0.24 -8.50
CA ASP A 629 -7.25 0.20 -7.10
C ASP A 629 -7.31 1.74 -6.98
N ASP A 630 -8.07 2.28 -6.04
CA ASP A 630 -8.21 3.73 -5.85
C ASP A 630 -7.04 4.26 -4.99
N ASP A 631 -5.88 4.58 -5.60
CA ASP A 631 -4.60 5.02 -5.01
C ASP A 631 -4.75 5.64 -3.61
N ASP A 632 -4.80 4.79 -2.60
CA ASP A 632 -5.11 5.14 -1.21
C ASP A 632 -3.84 5.31 -0.38
N ALA A 633 -2.73 4.74 -0.86
CA ALA A 633 -1.38 4.95 -0.35
C ALA A 633 -0.82 6.36 -0.65
N PHE A 634 -1.45 7.13 -1.56
CA PHE A 634 -1.02 8.48 -1.94
C PHE A 634 -0.75 9.40 -0.74
N ILE A 635 -1.52 9.27 0.35
CA ILE A 635 -1.39 10.12 1.54
C ILE A 635 -0.07 9.86 2.27
N ILE A 636 0.39 8.61 2.29
CA ILE A 636 1.65 8.22 2.92
C ILE A 636 2.82 8.64 2.00
N ARG A 637 2.68 8.44 0.68
CA ARG A 637 3.63 8.95 -0.32
C ARG A 637 3.78 10.48 -0.23
N ARG A 638 2.67 11.20 -0.11
CA ARG A 638 2.62 12.66 0.08
C ARG A 638 3.33 13.09 1.37
N ALA A 639 3.10 12.38 2.48
CA ALA A 639 3.77 12.64 3.74
C ALA A 639 5.29 12.44 3.66
N GLN A 640 5.75 11.38 3.00
CA GLN A 640 7.18 11.13 2.78
C GLN A 640 7.81 12.24 1.95
N LEU A 641 7.16 12.64 0.84
CA LEU A 641 7.62 13.75 0.00
C LEU A 641 7.71 15.05 0.78
N LEU A 642 6.65 15.42 1.52
CA LEU A 642 6.61 16.63 2.34
C LEU A 642 7.73 16.64 3.39
N ARG A 643 7.94 15.51 4.07
CA ARG A 643 8.99 15.35 5.07
C ARG A 643 10.37 15.57 4.46
N VAL A 644 10.68 14.91 3.35
CA VAL A 644 11.97 15.04 2.66
C VAL A 644 12.20 16.47 2.16
N MET A 645 11.16 17.12 1.62
CA MET A 645 11.27 18.52 1.19
C MET A 645 11.61 19.46 2.35
N LEU A 646 10.96 19.30 3.51
CA LEU A 646 11.25 20.09 4.70
C LEU A 646 12.63 19.80 5.30
N GLU A 647 13.08 18.53 5.29
CA GLU A 647 14.41 18.15 5.78
C GLU A 647 15.54 18.73 4.90
N ASN A 648 15.29 18.90 3.61
CA ASN A 648 16.27 19.43 2.64
C ASN A 648 16.20 20.96 2.47
N ASP A 649 15.19 21.63 3.03
CA ASP A 649 15.07 23.09 2.95
C ASP A 649 15.85 23.76 4.09
N GLN A 650 16.88 24.53 3.73
CA GLN A 650 17.73 25.26 4.69
C GLN A 650 16.94 26.24 5.58
N ARG A 651 15.81 26.77 5.09
CA ARG A 651 14.95 27.69 5.87
C ARG A 651 14.11 26.95 6.90
N ALA A 652 13.85 25.67 6.68
CA ALA A 652 13.07 24.81 7.56
C ALA A 652 13.91 24.10 8.64
N THR A 653 15.25 24.21 8.59
CA THR A 653 16.15 23.50 9.52
C THR A 653 15.84 23.82 10.99
N SER A 654 15.48 25.07 11.33
CA SER A 654 15.13 25.49 12.69
C SER A 654 13.78 24.96 13.20
N LEU A 655 12.98 24.32 12.35
CA LEU A 655 11.71 23.69 12.73
C LEU A 655 11.91 22.31 13.38
N PHE A 656 13.08 21.69 13.18
CA PHE A 656 13.40 20.38 13.70
C PHE A 656 14.09 20.49 15.06
N ASN A 657 13.66 19.68 16.03
CA ASN A 657 14.35 19.57 17.32
C ASN A 657 15.57 18.63 17.25
N SER A 658 16.25 18.43 18.39
CA SER A 658 17.41 17.54 18.50
C SER A 658 17.12 16.07 18.18
N LYS A 659 15.86 15.63 18.28
CA LYS A 659 15.38 14.29 17.89
C LYS A 659 14.94 14.22 16.41
N ARG A 660 15.13 15.30 15.65
CA ARG A 660 14.61 15.49 14.28
C ARG A 660 13.08 15.43 14.21
N GLU A 661 12.36 15.82 15.27
CA GLU A 661 10.91 15.97 15.23
C GLU A 661 10.55 17.37 14.72
N LEU A 662 9.59 17.45 13.80
CA LEU A 662 9.15 18.68 13.16
C LEU A 662 8.12 19.42 14.02
N SER A 663 8.37 20.70 14.25
CA SER A 663 7.44 21.64 14.88
C SER A 663 6.56 22.33 13.82
N ILE A 664 5.30 21.92 13.73
CA ILE A 664 4.32 22.45 12.76
C ILE A 664 2.95 22.59 13.44
N ASP A 665 2.17 23.57 13.00
CA ASP A 665 0.77 23.70 13.40
C ASP A 665 -0.10 22.56 12.82
N ASP A 666 -1.01 22.02 13.63
CA ASP A 666 -1.81 20.85 13.23
C ASP A 666 -2.80 21.17 12.10
N GLY A 667 -3.31 22.40 12.04
CA GLY A 667 -4.12 22.87 10.92
C GLY A 667 -3.31 22.95 9.64
N VAL A 668 -2.11 23.53 9.71
CA VAL A 668 -1.18 23.64 8.56
C VAL A 668 -0.78 22.26 8.06
N LEU A 669 -0.38 21.35 8.94
CA LEU A 669 -0.01 19.99 8.57
C LEU A 669 -1.18 19.25 7.91
N ARG A 670 -2.38 19.39 8.46
CA ARG A 670 -3.58 18.79 7.87
C ARG A 670 -3.86 19.33 6.48
N ALA A 671 -3.75 20.64 6.27
CA ALA A 671 -3.96 21.24 4.97
C ALA A 671 -2.93 20.75 3.94
N LEU A 672 -1.64 20.68 4.31
CA LEU A 672 -0.59 20.13 3.45
C LEU A 672 -0.82 18.66 3.10
N LEU A 673 -1.34 17.85 4.03
CA LEU A 673 -1.62 16.44 3.76
C LEU A 673 -2.91 16.22 3.00
N ASN A 674 -3.98 16.97 3.27
CA ASN A 674 -5.33 16.64 2.83
C ASN A 674 -5.90 17.52 1.73
N VAL A 675 -5.19 18.57 1.31
CA VAL A 675 -5.63 19.37 0.15
C VAL A 675 -5.84 18.46 -1.05
N THR A 676 -6.98 18.58 -1.73
CA THR A 676 -7.42 17.66 -2.77
C THR A 676 -6.33 17.44 -3.82
N ARG A 677 -5.68 18.53 -4.26
CA ARG A 677 -4.68 18.47 -5.32
C ARG A 677 -3.65 19.59 -5.22
N TYR A 678 -2.40 19.20 -5.46
CA TYR A 678 -1.33 20.11 -5.83
C TYR A 678 -1.33 20.29 -7.35
N LYS A 679 -1.64 21.51 -7.84
CA LYS A 679 -1.90 21.81 -9.26
C LYS A 679 -0.79 21.32 -10.20
N HIS A 680 0.47 21.43 -9.78
CA HIS A 680 1.66 20.99 -10.50
C HIS A 680 2.43 19.90 -9.73
N GLY A 681 1.73 19.04 -9.00
CA GLY A 681 2.33 17.92 -8.28
C GLY A 681 3.38 18.36 -7.25
N ALA A 682 4.54 17.70 -7.24
CA ALA A 682 5.58 17.97 -6.25
C ALA A 682 6.16 19.39 -6.37
N ARG A 683 6.21 19.98 -7.58
CA ARG A 683 6.62 21.39 -7.76
C ARG A 683 5.70 22.37 -7.03
N SER A 684 4.40 22.11 -7.04
CA SER A 684 3.44 22.92 -6.26
C SER A 684 3.68 22.78 -4.77
N MET A 685 3.94 21.57 -4.28
CA MET A 685 4.27 21.36 -2.86
C MET A 685 5.56 22.08 -2.47
N THR A 686 6.61 21.97 -3.29
CA THR A 686 7.87 22.70 -3.11
C THR A 686 7.62 24.20 -3.07
N ALA A 687 6.95 24.77 -4.07
CA ALA A 687 6.67 26.20 -4.11
C ALA A 687 5.89 26.71 -2.90
N VAL A 688 4.93 25.94 -2.37
CA VAL A 688 4.21 26.28 -1.13
C VAL A 688 5.18 26.41 0.05
N ILE A 689 6.13 25.48 0.19
CA ILE A 689 7.19 25.54 1.22
C ILE A 689 8.13 26.72 0.95
N GLU A 690 8.56 26.91 -0.29
CA GLU A 690 9.52 27.95 -0.64
C GLU A 690 8.99 29.37 -0.48
N MET A 691 7.71 29.57 -0.74
CA MET A 691 7.05 30.86 -0.50
C MET A 691 6.68 31.07 0.97
N SER A 692 6.77 30.04 1.80
CA SER A 692 6.51 30.15 3.24
C SER A 692 7.67 30.84 3.97
N ARG A 693 7.34 31.69 4.94
CA ARG A 693 8.30 32.48 5.73
C ARG A 693 8.88 31.66 6.88
N LEU A 694 9.69 30.65 6.55
CA LEU A 694 10.22 29.68 7.50
C LEU A 694 11.56 30.08 8.14
N ALA A 695 12.36 30.91 7.48
CA ALA A 695 13.69 31.28 7.94
C ALA A 695 13.67 31.88 9.36
N GLY A 696 14.41 31.26 10.28
CA GLY A 696 14.50 31.68 11.69
C GLY A 696 13.29 31.34 12.55
N LYS A 697 12.24 30.72 12.00
CA LYS A 697 11.09 30.25 12.80
C LYS A 697 11.40 28.92 13.49
N LYS A 698 10.82 28.74 14.67
CA LYS A 698 10.87 27.48 15.45
C LYS A 698 9.63 26.60 15.26
N ARG A 699 8.61 27.09 14.53
CA ARG A 699 7.36 26.38 14.24
C ARG A 699 6.79 26.84 12.91
N PHE A 700 6.29 25.91 12.11
CA PHE A 700 5.55 26.21 10.88
C PHE A 700 4.08 26.45 11.23
N ASP A 701 3.77 27.70 11.57
CA ASP A 701 2.43 28.17 11.91
C ASP A 701 1.70 28.80 10.70
N LEU A 702 0.40 29.09 10.86
CA LEU A 702 -0.42 29.75 9.83
C LEU A 702 0.17 31.07 9.32
N SER A 703 0.85 31.85 10.17
CA SER A 703 1.43 33.14 9.79
C SER A 703 2.67 33.00 8.89
N ALA A 704 3.25 31.79 8.80
CA ALA A 704 4.32 31.49 7.87
C ALA A 704 3.82 31.20 6.45
N LEU A 705 2.52 30.89 6.26
CA LEU A 705 1.99 30.52 4.95
C LEU A 705 2.03 31.69 3.95
N PRO A 706 2.08 31.40 2.63
CA PRO A 706 1.97 32.40 1.59
C PRO A 706 0.60 33.11 1.64
N VAL A 707 0.53 34.32 1.09
CA VAL A 707 -0.77 35.01 0.96
C VAL A 707 -1.70 34.24 0.01
N LYS A 708 -3.02 34.33 0.22
CA LYS A 708 -4.03 33.56 -0.53
C LYS A 708 -3.79 33.50 -2.03
N LYS A 709 -3.48 34.62 -2.69
CA LYS A 709 -3.24 34.67 -4.14
C LYS A 709 -1.99 33.88 -4.58
N GLN A 710 -0.95 33.83 -3.75
CA GLN A 710 0.24 33.03 -4.03
C GLN A 710 -0.04 31.55 -3.82
N LEU A 711 -0.73 31.22 -2.74
CA LEU A 711 -1.14 29.86 -2.42
C LEU A 711 -2.04 29.28 -3.52
N ASP A 712 -2.95 30.10 -4.06
CA ASP A 712 -3.90 29.70 -5.12
C ASP A 712 -3.21 29.40 -6.46
N MET A 713 -1.94 29.76 -6.67
CA MET A 713 -1.20 29.31 -7.85
C MET A 713 -0.88 27.81 -7.80
N HIS A 714 -0.84 27.22 -6.60
CA HIS A 714 -0.32 25.87 -6.40
C HIS A 714 -1.33 24.88 -5.82
N VAL A 715 -2.31 25.36 -5.07
CA VAL A 715 -3.42 24.58 -4.48
C VAL A 715 -4.72 25.39 -4.59
N ASP A 716 -5.87 24.81 -4.20
CA ASP A 716 -7.08 25.61 -3.94
C ASP A 716 -6.90 26.31 -2.59
N ALA A 717 -6.72 27.63 -2.60
CA ALA A 717 -6.39 28.34 -1.38
C ALA A 717 -7.57 28.41 -0.39
N ASP A 718 -8.81 28.41 -0.87
CA ASP A 718 -10.00 28.41 0.01
C ASP A 718 -10.14 27.07 0.73
N GLU A 719 -9.96 25.96 0.00
CA GLU A 719 -9.89 24.62 0.59
C GLU A 719 -8.74 24.51 1.59
N PHE A 720 -7.56 25.00 1.24
CA PHE A 720 -6.38 24.93 2.09
C PHE A 720 -6.59 25.64 3.43
N PHE A 721 -7.07 26.89 3.41
CA PHE A 721 -7.35 27.63 4.65
C PHE A 721 -8.50 26.99 5.46
N PHE A 722 -9.54 26.48 4.81
CA PHE A 722 -10.59 25.74 5.50
C PHE A 722 -10.05 24.53 6.27
N LEU A 723 -9.10 23.78 5.69
CA LEU A 723 -8.46 22.66 6.36
C LEU A 723 -7.60 23.09 7.56
N THR A 724 -7.08 24.31 7.56
CA THR A 724 -6.30 24.85 8.69
C THR A 724 -7.14 25.23 9.91
N GLU A 725 -8.41 25.62 9.73
CA GLU A 725 -9.25 26.18 10.79
C GLU A 725 -10.08 25.14 11.58
N LYS A 726 -10.10 23.87 11.14
CA LYS A 726 -10.89 22.82 11.80
C LYS A 726 -10.22 22.31 13.10
N GLU A 727 -10.31 23.02 14.23
CA GLU A 727 -9.84 22.52 15.54
C GLU A 727 -10.55 21.22 15.99
N ARG A 728 -11.77 20.94 15.51
CA ARG A 728 -12.63 19.83 15.97
C ARG A 728 -12.27 18.39 15.54
N TYR A 729 -11.28 18.17 14.68
CA TYR A 729 -10.98 16.82 14.14
C TYR A 729 -9.97 16.02 14.95
N GLN A 730 -9.20 16.65 15.85
CA GLN A 730 -8.22 15.94 16.68
C GLN A 730 -8.86 14.95 17.66
N SER A 731 -10.04 15.27 18.20
CA SER A 731 -10.77 14.37 19.10
C SER A 731 -11.48 13.21 18.41
N MET A 732 -11.62 13.20 17.07
CA MET A 732 -12.24 12.08 16.33
C MET A 732 -11.23 11.16 15.63
N LEU A 733 -10.05 11.66 15.26
CA LEU A 733 -8.98 10.82 14.70
C LEU A 733 -8.20 10.04 15.77
N LEU A 734 -8.40 10.35 17.06
CA LEU A 734 -7.74 9.70 18.19
C LEU A 734 -8.54 8.53 18.81
N LEU A 735 -9.78 8.26 18.38
CA LEU A 735 -10.53 7.11 18.88
C LEU A 735 -10.27 5.84 18.05
N ARG A 736 -9.92 4.77 18.76
CA ARG A 736 -9.75 3.39 18.26
C ARG A 736 -11.02 2.74 17.67
N ASP A 737 -12.12 3.50 17.58
CA ASP A 737 -13.45 3.02 17.22
C ASP A 737 -13.98 3.64 15.92
N LEU A 738 -13.11 3.91 14.93
CA LEU A 738 -13.59 4.25 13.59
C LEU A 738 -14.17 2.97 12.93
N PRO A 739 -15.46 2.94 12.55
CA PRO A 739 -16.00 1.82 11.78
C PRO A 739 -15.34 1.73 10.40
N ASP A 740 -15.20 0.49 9.91
CA ASP A 740 -14.55 0.10 8.67
C ASP A 740 -15.02 0.98 7.47
N PRO A 741 -14.12 1.55 6.64
CA PRO A 741 -14.49 2.22 5.39
C PRO A 741 -15.40 1.37 4.49
N LYS A 742 -15.32 0.03 4.59
CA LYS A 742 -16.25 -0.89 3.91
C LYS A 742 -17.71 -0.70 4.33
N GLU A 743 -17.98 -0.19 5.53
CA GLU A 743 -19.32 0.09 6.05
C GLU A 743 -19.82 1.51 5.73
N THR A 744 -18.94 2.46 5.40
CA THR A 744 -19.30 3.88 5.21
C THR A 744 -19.23 4.38 3.77
N SER A 745 -18.63 3.60 2.86
CA SER A 745 -18.43 3.96 1.45
C SER A 745 -19.39 3.23 0.49
N PHE A 746 -20.69 3.20 0.78
CA PHE A 746 -21.66 2.48 -0.06
C PHE A 746 -21.81 3.05 -1.49
N LEU A 747 -21.66 4.36 -1.69
CA LEU A 747 -21.80 4.99 -3.02
C LEU A 747 -20.60 4.70 -3.95
N LYS A 748 -19.38 4.53 -3.44
CA LYS A 748 -18.19 4.26 -4.28
C LYS A 748 -18.05 2.80 -4.74
N LYS A 749 -18.87 1.88 -4.22
CA LYS A 749 -18.72 0.44 -4.48
C LYS A 749 -19.43 -0.04 -5.75
N GLU A 750 -20.46 0.68 -6.24
CA GLU A 750 -21.21 0.29 -7.45
C GLU A 750 -21.65 1.52 -8.26
N ASN A 751 -21.20 1.65 -9.51
CA ASN A 751 -21.57 2.74 -10.42
C ASN A 751 -23.10 2.87 -10.61
N SER A 752 -23.86 1.77 -10.50
CA SER A 752 -25.32 1.75 -10.61
C SER A 752 -26.01 2.64 -9.56
N ILE A 753 -25.41 2.79 -8.37
CA ILE A 753 -25.97 3.60 -7.28
C ILE A 753 -25.73 5.09 -7.55
N VAL A 754 -24.51 5.45 -7.96
CA VAL A 754 -24.15 6.82 -8.34
C VAL A 754 -25.06 7.31 -9.45
N GLU A 755 -25.28 6.48 -10.47
CA GLU A 755 -26.19 6.78 -11.58
C GLU A 755 -27.65 6.92 -11.11
N SER A 756 -28.10 6.07 -10.18
CA SER A 756 -29.44 6.19 -9.59
C SER A 756 -29.61 7.49 -8.81
N VAL A 757 -28.60 7.92 -8.05
CA VAL A 757 -28.62 9.17 -7.30
C VAL A 757 -28.55 10.36 -8.25
N ALA A 758 -27.69 10.33 -9.26
CA ALA A 758 -27.59 11.36 -10.29
C ALA A 758 -28.89 11.52 -11.11
N ALA A 759 -29.54 10.41 -11.50
CA ALA A 759 -30.83 10.42 -12.17
C ALA A 759 -31.96 11.00 -11.31
N ALA A 760 -31.94 10.70 -10.00
CA ALA A 760 -32.87 11.30 -9.05
C ALA A 760 -32.61 12.79 -8.83
N MET A 761 -31.35 13.24 -8.84
CA MET A 761 -30.98 14.66 -8.85
C MET A 761 -31.49 15.37 -10.11
N ASP A 762 -31.30 14.77 -11.29
CA ASP A 762 -31.74 15.34 -12.58
C ASP A 762 -33.28 15.51 -12.64
N THR A 763 -34.01 14.49 -12.19
CA THR A 763 -35.48 14.52 -12.11
C THR A 763 -35.96 15.64 -11.18
N SER A 764 -35.34 15.77 -10.00
CA SER A 764 -35.68 16.79 -8.99
C SER A 764 -35.38 18.22 -9.49
N MET A 765 -34.29 18.41 -10.25
CA MET A 765 -33.97 19.71 -10.85
C MET A 765 -34.95 20.11 -11.97
N CYS A 766 -35.47 19.13 -12.72
CA CYS A 766 -36.47 19.35 -13.76
C CYS A 766 -37.85 19.71 -13.18
N GLU A 767 -38.26 19.07 -12.08
CA GLU A 767 -39.57 19.29 -11.44
C GLU A 767 -39.65 20.61 -10.65
N ASN A 768 -38.56 21.03 -9.98
CA ASN A 768 -38.58 22.18 -9.07
C ASN A 768 -38.28 23.55 -9.73
N LYS A 769 -38.11 23.63 -11.06
CA LYS A 769 -37.71 24.85 -11.80
C LYS A 769 -36.44 25.55 -11.24
N VAL A 770 -35.60 24.84 -10.49
CA VAL A 770 -34.30 25.33 -10.00
C VAL A 770 -33.28 25.15 -11.12
N SER A 771 -33.46 25.84 -12.25
CA SER A 771 -32.48 25.80 -13.33
C SER A 771 -31.55 27.01 -13.24
N PRO A 772 -30.22 26.83 -13.08
CA PRO A 772 -29.27 27.93 -13.16
C PRO A 772 -29.11 28.48 -14.59
N ARG A 773 -29.67 27.80 -15.61
CA ARG A 773 -29.37 28.03 -17.02
C ARG A 773 -30.55 28.73 -17.72
N LYS A 774 -30.51 30.06 -17.81
CA LYS A 774 -31.28 30.81 -18.83
C LYS A 774 -30.48 30.81 -20.13
N GLY A 775 -30.74 29.87 -21.03
CA GLY A 775 -30.15 29.78 -22.37
C GLY A 775 -30.62 28.53 -23.13
N LYS A 776 -30.63 28.54 -24.47
CA LYS A 776 -30.94 27.36 -25.30
C LYS A 776 -29.90 26.26 -25.03
N ILE A 777 -30.35 25.12 -24.49
CA ILE A 777 -29.51 23.98 -24.09
C ILE A 777 -29.35 23.03 -25.29
N THR A 778 -28.11 22.71 -25.68
CA THR A 778 -27.80 21.71 -26.72
C THR A 778 -27.77 20.28 -26.15
N LYS A 779 -27.69 19.23 -26.98
CA LYS A 779 -27.60 17.83 -26.50
C LYS A 779 -26.30 17.58 -25.71
N LEU A 780 -25.17 18.10 -26.19
CA LEU A 780 -23.87 18.09 -25.48
C LEU A 780 -23.95 18.79 -24.11
N ASP A 781 -24.70 19.89 -24.00
CA ASP A 781 -24.89 20.58 -22.71
C ASP A 781 -25.68 19.75 -21.69
N LYS A 782 -26.50 18.79 -22.14
CA LYS A 782 -27.26 17.87 -21.28
C LYS A 782 -26.40 16.70 -20.81
N ASP A 783 -25.62 16.10 -21.70
CA ASP A 783 -24.75 14.97 -21.35
C ASP A 783 -23.62 15.40 -20.41
N ALA A 784 -23.01 16.56 -20.68
CA ALA A 784 -22.06 17.19 -19.75
C ALA A 784 -22.72 17.63 -18.42
N SER A 785 -24.04 17.88 -18.41
CA SER A 785 -24.79 18.20 -17.18
C SER A 785 -25.11 16.96 -16.36
N PHE A 786 -25.28 15.80 -16.98
CA PHE A 786 -25.55 14.55 -16.27
C PHE A 786 -24.28 13.98 -15.62
N GLU A 787 -23.14 14.11 -16.29
CA GLU A 787 -21.84 13.74 -15.71
C GLU A 787 -21.51 14.63 -14.50
N GLU A 788 -21.84 15.92 -14.57
CA GLU A 788 -21.78 16.80 -13.39
C GLU A 788 -22.71 16.36 -12.26
N LEU A 789 -23.81 15.67 -12.54
CA LEU A 789 -24.68 15.11 -11.49
C LEU A 789 -24.12 13.81 -10.93
N LYS A 790 -23.40 13.00 -11.72
CA LYS A 790 -22.65 11.84 -11.22
C LYS A 790 -21.52 12.26 -10.28
N ASP A 791 -20.71 13.22 -10.69
CA ASP A 791 -19.69 13.85 -9.82
C ASP A 791 -20.30 14.44 -8.54
N ALA A 792 -21.56 14.91 -8.60
CA ALA A 792 -22.26 15.45 -7.45
C ALA A 792 -22.61 14.33 -6.49
N ALA A 793 -23.20 13.26 -7.03
CA ALA A 793 -23.60 12.07 -6.30
C ALA A 793 -22.40 11.38 -5.63
N GLU A 794 -21.27 11.24 -6.32
CA GLU A 794 -20.03 10.63 -5.79
C GLU A 794 -19.43 11.40 -4.62
N ASP A 795 -19.62 12.72 -4.57
CA ASP A 795 -19.04 13.58 -3.54
C ASP A 795 -19.93 13.71 -2.29
N ILE A 796 -21.19 13.26 -2.34
CA ILE A 796 -22.12 13.30 -1.19
C ILE A 796 -21.53 12.62 0.06
N PRO A 797 -20.93 11.41 0.00
CA PRO A 797 -20.30 10.77 1.15
C PRO A 797 -19.21 11.64 1.79
N ASN A 798 -18.35 12.26 0.98
CA ASN A 798 -17.25 13.10 1.50
C ASN A 798 -17.80 14.33 2.23
N LYS A 799 -18.84 14.97 1.67
CA LYS A 799 -19.50 16.13 2.29
C LYS A 799 -20.25 15.76 3.56
N LEU A 800 -20.93 14.61 3.58
CA LEU A 800 -21.62 14.11 4.79
C LEU A 800 -20.59 13.75 5.88
N TRP A 801 -19.49 13.12 5.50
CA TRP A 801 -18.37 12.84 6.40
C TRP A 801 -17.78 14.13 6.98
N ALA A 802 -17.72 15.21 6.17
CA ALA A 802 -17.26 16.52 6.63
C ALA A 802 -18.13 17.14 7.74
N ILE A 803 -19.37 16.65 7.91
CA ILE A 803 -20.33 17.03 8.96
C ILE A 803 -20.72 15.84 9.86
N ASN A 804 -19.85 14.84 10.00
CA ASN A 804 -20.01 13.68 10.91
C ASN A 804 -21.27 12.82 10.66
N ASN A 805 -21.65 12.71 9.39
CA ASN A 805 -22.76 11.88 8.93
C ASN A 805 -22.25 10.83 7.93
N GLY A 806 -22.84 9.64 7.96
CA GLY A 806 -22.59 8.56 7.01
C GLY A 806 -23.85 8.21 6.21
N ILE A 807 -23.69 7.30 5.25
CA ILE A 807 -24.78 6.76 4.45
C ILE A 807 -24.81 5.25 4.61
N ARG A 808 -25.98 4.66 4.82
CA ARG A 808 -26.19 3.21 4.87
C ARG A 808 -27.47 2.81 4.15
N LYS A 809 -27.61 1.52 3.81
CA LYS A 809 -28.89 0.98 3.29
C LYS A 809 -29.97 1.06 4.38
N ILE A 810 -31.21 1.33 3.96
CA ILE A 810 -32.35 1.32 4.88
C ILE A 810 -32.58 -0.13 5.33
N THR A 811 -32.46 -0.40 6.63
CA THR A 811 -32.61 -1.74 7.23
C THR A 811 -33.97 -1.97 7.91
N GLY A 812 -34.77 -0.91 8.10
CA GLY A 812 -36.09 -0.93 8.75
C GLY A 812 -37.27 -0.70 7.80
N LYS A 813 -38.50 -0.70 8.33
CA LYS A 813 -39.73 -0.38 7.56
C LYS A 813 -39.78 1.08 7.08
N THR A 814 -39.01 1.94 7.73
CA THR A 814 -39.06 3.40 7.64
C THR A 814 -37.66 3.98 7.81
N PRO A 815 -37.24 4.94 6.97
CA PRO A 815 -35.90 5.52 7.03
C PRO A 815 -35.74 6.49 8.21
N HIS A 816 -34.55 6.54 8.80
CA HIS A 816 -34.20 7.49 9.85
C HIS A 816 -34.30 8.95 9.37
N ILE A 817 -34.73 9.83 10.28
CA ILE A 817 -34.68 11.28 10.07
C ILE A 817 -33.21 11.72 10.17
N PRO A 818 -32.65 12.42 9.16
CA PRO A 818 -31.28 12.92 9.21
C PRO A 818 -31.02 13.85 10.40
N ASP A 819 -29.90 13.66 11.12
CA ASP A 819 -29.39 14.60 12.14
C ASP A 819 -28.34 15.53 11.53
N ILE A 820 -28.84 16.54 10.82
CA ILE A 820 -28.05 17.61 10.22
C ILE A 820 -28.57 18.94 10.76
N THR A 821 -27.72 19.67 11.48
CA THR A 821 -28.07 20.98 12.07
C THR A 821 -28.06 22.10 11.03
N GLY A 822 -28.73 23.23 11.31
CA GLY A 822 -28.72 24.39 10.42
C GLY A 822 -27.32 24.94 10.11
N ASP A 823 -26.38 24.84 11.05
CA ASP A 823 -24.99 25.26 10.85
C ASP A 823 -24.22 24.26 9.97
N GLU A 824 -24.57 22.98 10.03
CA GLU A 824 -24.04 21.93 9.14
C GLU A 824 -24.64 22.02 7.74
N ILE A 825 -25.91 22.43 7.61
CA ILE A 825 -26.52 22.75 6.31
C ILE A 825 -25.75 23.89 5.63
N GLU A 826 -25.37 24.92 6.39
CA GLU A 826 -24.56 26.03 5.86
C GLU A 826 -23.17 25.56 5.43
N THR A 827 -22.56 24.67 6.21
CA THR A 827 -21.28 24.03 5.88
C THR A 827 -21.40 23.20 4.60
N PHE A 828 -22.46 22.40 4.47
CA PHE A 828 -22.72 21.55 3.31
C PHE A 828 -23.02 22.39 2.06
N ALA A 829 -23.82 23.46 2.18
CA ALA A 829 -24.12 24.40 1.12
C ALA A 829 -22.85 25.12 0.61
N ARG A 830 -21.94 25.49 1.52
CA ARG A 830 -20.62 26.04 1.19
C ARG A 830 -19.76 25.05 0.39
N LEU A 831 -19.74 23.77 0.80
CA LEU A 831 -19.03 22.71 0.07
C LEU A 831 -19.60 22.51 -1.34
N GLU A 832 -20.93 22.54 -1.49
CA GLU A 832 -21.59 22.40 -2.78
C GLU A 832 -21.34 23.61 -3.71
N TYR A 833 -21.36 24.84 -3.17
CA TYR A 833 -20.98 26.03 -3.92
C TYR A 833 -19.52 25.99 -4.37
N GLY A 834 -18.61 25.55 -3.49
CA GLY A 834 -17.19 25.38 -3.81
C GLY A 834 -16.98 24.40 -4.96
N ARG A 835 -17.68 23.26 -4.94
CA ARG A 835 -17.70 22.28 -6.03
C ARG A 835 -18.21 22.89 -7.34
N LEU A 836 -19.34 23.61 -7.31
CA LEU A 836 -19.90 24.26 -8.51
C LEU A 836 -18.94 25.31 -9.11
N CYS A 837 -18.26 26.09 -8.25
CA CYS A 837 -17.24 27.04 -8.71
C CYS A 837 -16.04 26.33 -9.35
N ARG A 838 -15.60 25.21 -8.79
CA ARG A 838 -14.53 24.35 -9.33
C ARG A 838 -14.87 23.83 -10.73
N ASN A 839 -16.08 23.29 -10.92
CA ASN A 839 -16.53 22.77 -12.22
C ASN A 839 -16.63 23.88 -13.27
N LYS A 840 -17.13 25.07 -12.90
CA LYS A 840 -17.15 26.23 -13.81
C LYS A 840 -15.75 26.69 -14.21
N ARG A 841 -14.79 26.71 -13.28
CA ARG A 841 -13.39 27.10 -13.57
C ARG A 841 -12.70 26.05 -14.45
N LEU A 842 -12.93 24.76 -14.21
CA LEU A 842 -12.39 23.66 -15.03
C LEU A 842 -12.89 23.74 -16.48
N ARG A 843 -14.18 24.00 -16.70
CA ARG A 843 -14.74 24.22 -18.05
C ARG A 843 -14.16 25.44 -18.75
N GLN A 844 -13.93 26.53 -18.02
CA GLN A 844 -13.30 27.73 -18.60
C GLN A 844 -11.82 27.50 -18.97
N LEU A 845 -11.13 26.59 -18.27
CA LEU A 845 -9.76 26.19 -18.59
C LEU A 845 -9.71 25.25 -19.80
N SER A 846 -10.68 24.35 -19.97
CA SER A 846 -10.77 23.51 -21.18
C SER A 846 -11.10 24.32 -22.43
N ASP A 847 -12.02 25.28 -22.35
CA ASP A 847 -12.44 26.12 -23.49
C ASP A 847 -11.35 27.11 -23.94
N SER A 848 -10.35 27.38 -23.07
CA SER A 848 -9.22 28.25 -23.40
C SER A 848 -8.20 27.62 -24.36
N SER A 849 -8.29 26.31 -24.59
CA SER A 849 -7.50 25.59 -25.59
C SER A 849 -8.03 25.74 -27.03
N GLU A 850 -9.24 26.28 -27.21
CA GLU A 850 -9.90 26.47 -28.53
C GLU A 850 -9.91 27.94 -29.03
N GLY A 851 -9.12 28.83 -28.43
CA GLY A 851 -8.86 30.17 -29.00
C GLY A 851 -10.00 31.19 -28.92
N LYS A 852 -10.98 31.03 -28.03
CA LYS A 852 -12.01 32.08 -27.78
C LYS A 852 -11.53 33.12 -26.75
N THR A 853 -11.77 34.40 -27.06
CA THR A 853 -11.30 35.56 -26.28
C THR A 853 -11.76 35.58 -24.82
N PHE A 854 -10.78 35.89 -23.96
CA PHE A 854 -10.87 35.96 -22.50
C PHE A 854 -11.75 37.12 -22.04
N ASN A 855 -12.86 36.84 -21.33
CA ASN A 855 -13.66 37.88 -20.68
C ASN A 855 -13.37 37.87 -19.17
N ASN A 856 -12.45 38.75 -18.74
CA ASN A 856 -11.87 38.80 -17.39
C ASN A 856 -12.86 39.18 -16.26
N SER A 857 -14.11 39.57 -16.59
CA SER A 857 -15.05 40.11 -15.59
C SER A 857 -15.83 39.05 -14.80
N MET A 858 -15.72 37.76 -15.13
CA MET A 858 -16.46 36.67 -14.46
C MET A 858 -15.61 35.73 -13.58
N LEU A 859 -14.28 35.87 -13.56
CA LEU A 859 -13.38 35.07 -12.72
C LEU A 859 -13.43 35.44 -11.22
N GLN A 860 -14.14 36.52 -10.86
CA GLN A 860 -14.48 36.84 -9.47
C GLN A 860 -15.74 36.07 -9.04
N SER A 861 -15.66 34.74 -8.92
CA SER A 861 -16.68 34.04 -8.13
C SER A 861 -16.54 34.50 -6.68
N LYS A 862 -17.52 35.23 -6.16
CA LYS A 862 -17.57 35.68 -4.76
C LYS A 862 -17.35 34.48 -3.84
N ASN A 863 -16.71 34.68 -2.68
CA ASN A 863 -16.72 33.67 -1.62
C ASN A 863 -18.18 33.37 -1.25
N TYR A 864 -18.49 32.14 -0.83
CA TYR A 864 -19.84 31.75 -0.39
C TYR A 864 -20.40 32.77 0.62
N ASP A 865 -19.58 33.21 1.58
CA ASP A 865 -20.01 34.18 2.60
C ASP A 865 -20.31 35.59 2.05
N GLN A 866 -19.76 35.91 0.85
CA GLN A 866 -19.97 37.17 0.13
C GLN A 866 -21.15 37.12 -0.86
N LEU A 867 -21.80 35.96 -1.03
CA LEU A 867 -23.00 35.82 -1.84
C LEU A 867 -24.18 36.58 -1.20
N GLU A 868 -25.10 37.05 -2.04
CA GLU A 868 -26.36 37.58 -1.54
C GLU A 868 -27.17 36.45 -0.87
N GLU A 869 -27.96 36.75 0.16
CA GLU A 869 -28.71 35.70 0.88
C GLU A 869 -29.64 34.89 -0.04
N LYS A 870 -30.21 35.53 -1.07
CA LYS A 870 -31.02 34.86 -2.09
C LYS A 870 -30.23 33.82 -2.90
N GLU A 871 -28.92 34.02 -3.06
CA GLU A 871 -28.03 33.07 -3.75
C GLU A 871 -27.62 31.93 -2.82
N LYS A 872 -27.31 32.21 -1.56
CA LYS A 872 -27.04 31.18 -0.54
C LYS A 872 -28.24 30.27 -0.32
N ASP A 873 -29.45 30.85 -0.31
CA ASP A 873 -30.70 30.11 -0.16
C ASP A 873 -30.85 29.00 -1.22
N ARG A 874 -30.38 29.22 -2.46
CA ARG A 874 -30.39 28.18 -3.51
C ARG A 874 -29.52 26.97 -3.17
N PHE A 875 -28.36 27.19 -2.55
CA PHE A 875 -27.47 26.08 -2.17
C PHE A 875 -28.01 25.36 -0.94
N ARG A 876 -28.61 26.07 0.01
CA ARG A 876 -29.33 25.45 1.14
C ARG A 876 -30.50 24.59 0.65
N GLU A 877 -31.31 25.12 -0.28
CA GLU A 877 -32.38 24.37 -0.95
C GLU A 877 -31.86 23.08 -1.58
N LEU A 878 -30.72 23.12 -2.26
CA LEU A 878 -30.08 21.94 -2.84
C LEU A 878 -29.70 20.90 -1.76
N VAL A 879 -29.14 21.32 -0.62
CA VAL A 879 -28.84 20.40 0.51
C VAL A 879 -30.10 19.70 1.00
N TYR A 880 -31.22 20.42 1.12
CA TYR A 880 -32.50 19.84 1.54
C TYR A 880 -33.04 18.77 0.59
N THR A 881 -32.63 18.76 -0.68
CA THR A 881 -33.05 17.73 -1.65
C THR A 881 -32.28 16.41 -1.54
N ILE A 882 -31.09 16.42 -0.94
CA ILE A 882 -30.19 15.24 -0.90
C ILE A 882 -30.78 14.07 -0.11
N PRO A 883 -31.31 14.24 1.12
CA PRO A 883 -31.83 13.09 1.87
C PRO A 883 -33.06 12.42 1.22
N PRO A 884 -34.05 13.15 0.66
CA PRO A 884 -35.12 12.55 -0.14
C PRO A 884 -34.63 11.76 -1.36
N ILE A 885 -33.59 12.26 -2.03
CA ILE A 885 -32.97 11.57 -3.18
C ILE A 885 -32.31 10.26 -2.73
N LEU A 886 -31.54 10.28 -1.65
CA LEU A 886 -30.92 9.07 -1.07
C LEU A 886 -31.98 8.06 -0.63
N LYS A 887 -33.07 8.52 0.01
CA LYS A 887 -34.21 7.67 0.38
C LYS A 887 -34.84 6.99 -0.83
N LYS A 888 -35.05 7.70 -1.94
CA LYS A 888 -35.56 7.13 -3.19
C LYS A 888 -34.60 6.07 -3.76
N ALA A 889 -33.30 6.26 -3.57
CA ALA A 889 -32.26 5.30 -3.95
C ALA A 889 -32.08 4.14 -2.93
N GLY A 890 -32.84 4.09 -1.83
CA GLY A 890 -32.76 3.01 -0.83
C GLY A 890 -31.75 3.22 0.30
N TYR A 891 -31.30 4.46 0.50
CA TYR A 891 -30.29 4.82 1.50
C TYR A 891 -30.82 5.82 2.52
N GLU A 892 -30.21 5.82 3.69
CA GLU A 892 -30.46 6.79 4.75
C GLU A 892 -29.17 7.40 5.26
N ILE A 893 -29.27 8.63 5.77
CA ILE A 893 -28.18 9.35 6.42
C ILE A 893 -28.25 9.04 7.91
N TYR A 894 -27.11 8.70 8.51
CA TYR A 894 -27.01 8.47 9.95
C TYR A 894 -25.88 9.29 10.55
N ARG A 895 -26.07 9.75 11.80
CA ARG A 895 -25.00 10.37 12.58
C ARG A 895 -24.00 9.30 12.99
N MET A 896 -22.71 9.52 12.76
CA MET A 896 -21.68 8.50 13.03
C MET A 896 -21.47 8.19 14.53
N LYS A 897 -22.03 9.00 15.43
CA LYS A 897 -22.00 8.78 16.87
C LYS A 897 -23.31 8.14 17.32
N ASN A 898 -23.27 6.90 17.81
CA ASN A 898 -24.43 6.26 18.42
C ASN A 898 -24.71 6.89 19.80
N VAL A 899 -25.95 7.31 20.02
CA VAL A 899 -26.46 7.71 21.34
C VAL A 899 -27.44 6.65 21.80
N GLU A 900 -27.44 6.34 23.10
CA GLU A 900 -28.37 5.40 23.72
C GLU A 900 -29.82 5.87 23.50
N GLU A 901 -30.74 5.00 23.10
CA GLU A 901 -32.17 5.33 22.95
C GLU A 901 -33.00 4.71 24.07
N ILE A 902 -34.17 5.29 24.36
CA ILE A 902 -35.17 4.60 25.19
C ILE A 902 -35.70 3.42 24.39
N SER A 903 -35.46 2.20 24.88
CA SER A 903 -35.75 0.96 24.15
C SER A 903 -37.00 0.21 24.65
N ASP A 904 -37.57 0.58 25.80
CA ASP A 904 -38.71 -0.10 26.42
C ASP A 904 -40.03 0.20 25.66
N PRO A 905 -40.61 -0.78 24.94
CA PRO A 905 -41.76 -0.54 24.08
C PRO A 905 -43.03 -0.12 24.82
N GLU A 906 -43.23 -0.58 26.06
CA GLU A 906 -44.41 -0.21 26.85
C GLU A 906 -44.34 1.25 27.29
N ILE A 907 -43.16 1.69 27.73
CA ILE A 907 -42.89 3.09 28.10
C ILE A 907 -43.05 4.00 26.89
N ILE A 908 -42.44 3.63 25.75
CA ILE A 908 -42.53 4.40 24.50
C ILE A 908 -44.00 4.55 24.07
N ASN A 909 -44.77 3.47 24.11
CA ASN A 909 -46.16 3.46 23.67
C ASN A 909 -47.04 4.34 24.58
N ARG A 910 -46.90 4.20 25.91
CA ARG A 910 -47.63 5.01 26.88
C ARG A 910 -47.33 6.51 26.72
N LEU A 911 -46.05 6.89 26.74
CA LEU A 911 -45.66 8.31 26.67
C LEU A 911 -46.02 8.96 25.33
N ALA A 912 -45.94 8.23 24.22
CA ALA A 912 -46.33 8.74 22.92
C ALA A 912 -47.84 9.04 22.84
N ARG A 913 -48.69 8.18 23.43
CA ARG A 913 -50.15 8.39 23.53
C ARG A 913 -50.47 9.61 24.39
N ASP A 914 -49.87 9.69 25.57
CA ASP A 914 -50.09 10.78 26.52
C ASP A 914 -49.69 12.14 25.92
N LEU A 915 -48.58 12.18 25.17
CA LEU A 915 -48.11 13.40 24.50
C LEU A 915 -49.06 13.84 23.39
N HIS A 916 -49.56 12.90 22.58
CA HIS A 916 -50.50 13.20 21.51
C HIS A 916 -51.86 13.66 22.05
N GLU A 917 -52.36 13.05 23.12
CA GLU A 917 -53.62 13.48 23.74
C GLU A 917 -53.55 14.91 24.25
N LYS A 918 -52.44 15.29 24.92
CA LYS A 918 -52.19 16.68 25.32
C LYS A 918 -52.11 17.63 24.12
N TYR A 919 -51.43 17.22 23.05
CA TYR A 919 -51.38 17.99 21.81
C TYR A 919 -52.79 18.25 21.23
N VAL A 920 -53.65 17.24 21.19
CA VAL A 920 -55.03 17.38 20.69
C VAL A 920 -55.82 18.37 21.56
N GLN A 921 -55.74 18.25 22.89
CA GLN A 921 -56.41 19.15 23.83
C GLN A 921 -55.95 20.61 23.65
N GLU A 922 -54.64 20.85 23.60
CA GLU A 922 -54.08 22.20 23.41
C GLU A 922 -54.50 22.85 22.08
N ARG A 923 -54.58 22.06 21.01
CA ARG A 923 -54.95 22.55 19.67
C ARG A 923 -56.45 22.83 19.56
N GLN A 924 -57.29 21.99 20.17
CA GLN A 924 -58.72 22.24 20.27
C GLN A 924 -59.02 23.52 21.07
N LEU A 925 -58.28 23.79 22.15
CA LEU A 925 -58.37 25.04 22.92
C LEU A 925 -57.98 26.27 22.09
N LYS A 926 -57.10 26.11 21.09
CA LYS A 926 -56.73 27.17 20.13
C LYS A 926 -57.72 27.30 18.95
N GLY A 927 -58.84 26.58 18.99
CA GLY A 927 -59.90 26.65 17.98
C GLY A 927 -59.62 25.82 16.72
N GLU A 928 -58.59 24.96 16.71
CA GLU A 928 -58.35 24.02 15.61
C GLU A 928 -59.32 22.82 15.71
N ASN A 929 -59.73 22.29 14.56
CA ASN A 929 -60.62 21.14 14.45
C ASN A 929 -60.12 20.15 13.38
N ARG A 930 -60.77 18.99 13.23
CA ARG A 930 -60.33 17.94 12.28
C ARG A 930 -60.27 18.41 10.83
N GLU A 931 -61.09 19.39 10.43
CA GLU A 931 -61.10 19.95 9.08
C GLU A 931 -59.89 20.87 8.82
N THR A 932 -59.41 21.55 9.86
CA THR A 932 -58.29 22.50 9.79
C THR A 932 -56.94 21.84 10.15
N ASN A 933 -56.97 20.78 10.95
CA ASN A 933 -55.82 19.97 11.33
C ASN A 933 -56.23 18.47 11.41
N PRO A 934 -55.94 17.68 10.35
CA PRO A 934 -56.33 16.27 10.27
C PRO A 934 -55.74 15.38 11.37
N SER A 935 -54.72 15.84 12.10
CA SER A 935 -54.10 15.12 13.20
C SER A 935 -54.88 15.19 14.52
N LEU A 936 -55.98 15.94 14.58
CA LEU A 936 -56.87 16.04 15.75
C LEU A 936 -57.85 14.86 15.83
N VAL A 937 -57.29 13.66 15.92
CA VAL A 937 -57.98 12.37 16.09
C VAL A 937 -57.33 11.58 17.23
N LYS A 938 -57.95 10.48 17.67
CA LYS A 938 -57.34 9.58 18.65
C LYS A 938 -56.03 9.00 18.13
N PHE A 939 -55.12 8.63 19.03
CA PHE A 939 -53.81 8.11 18.65
C PHE A 939 -53.91 6.89 17.72
N GLU A 940 -54.90 6.02 17.93
CA GLU A 940 -55.16 4.84 17.09
C GLU A 940 -55.58 5.18 15.67
N ASP A 941 -56.22 6.33 15.48
CA ASP A 941 -56.76 6.80 14.20
C ASP A 941 -55.73 7.66 13.43
N LEU A 942 -54.56 7.92 14.02
CA LEU A 942 -53.49 8.65 13.35
C LEU A 942 -52.95 7.87 12.15
N PRO A 943 -52.57 8.58 11.07
CA PRO A 943 -51.72 8.04 10.02
C PRO A 943 -50.44 7.43 10.59
N GLU A 944 -49.96 6.35 9.98
CA GLU A 944 -48.84 5.55 10.49
C GLU A 944 -47.54 6.36 10.62
N ASP A 945 -47.29 7.27 9.67
CA ASP A 945 -46.14 8.18 9.70
C ASP A 945 -46.17 9.18 10.86
N ILE A 946 -47.37 9.53 11.35
CA ILE A 946 -47.56 10.41 12.51
C ILE A 946 -47.46 9.63 13.82
N LYS A 947 -47.94 8.38 13.87
CA LYS A 947 -47.74 7.50 15.03
C LYS A 947 -46.26 7.25 15.26
N GLU A 948 -45.54 6.90 14.20
CA GLU A 948 -44.10 6.69 14.26
C GLU A 948 -43.34 7.94 14.71
N ALA A 949 -43.72 9.12 14.21
CA ALA A 949 -43.15 10.39 14.65
C ALA A 949 -43.29 10.61 16.17
N ASN A 950 -44.42 10.21 16.76
CA ASN A 950 -44.62 10.30 18.21
C ASN A 950 -43.75 9.28 18.97
N PHE A 951 -43.59 8.07 18.46
CA PHE A 951 -42.68 7.08 19.07
C PHE A 951 -41.21 7.51 18.98
N ASP A 952 -40.76 7.99 17.82
CA ASP A 952 -39.38 8.48 17.61
C ASP A 952 -39.04 9.64 18.55
N ASN A 953 -40.02 10.52 18.80
CA ASN A 953 -39.87 11.65 19.72
C ASN A 953 -39.56 11.21 21.16
N ILE A 954 -40.15 10.09 21.61
CA ILE A 954 -39.87 9.51 22.93
C ILE A 954 -38.54 8.76 22.93
N LYS A 955 -38.29 7.89 21.93
CA LYS A 955 -37.06 7.09 21.82
C LYS A 955 -35.79 7.94 21.90
N LYS A 956 -35.81 9.09 21.23
CA LYS A 956 -34.66 9.99 21.06
C LYS A 956 -34.51 11.06 22.13
N ILE A 957 -35.27 11.01 23.23
CA ILE A 957 -35.06 11.92 24.37
C ILE A 957 -33.58 11.97 24.82
N PRO A 958 -32.89 10.84 25.01
CA PRO A 958 -31.44 10.82 25.28
C PRO A 958 -30.59 11.54 24.24
N GLU A 959 -30.89 11.34 22.94
CA GLU A 959 -30.21 12.01 21.84
C GLU A 959 -30.35 13.52 21.95
N LYS A 960 -31.56 14.01 22.24
CA LYS A 960 -31.82 15.44 22.44
C LYS A 960 -31.03 16.02 23.60
N LEU A 961 -30.86 15.27 24.69
CA LEU A 961 -30.06 15.69 25.84
C LEU A 961 -28.56 15.69 25.52
N SER A 962 -28.10 14.81 24.63
CA SER A 962 -26.70 14.82 24.16
C SER A 962 -26.33 16.12 23.44
N TRP A 963 -27.31 16.82 22.85
CA TRP A 963 -27.10 18.10 22.17
C TRP A 963 -26.61 19.21 23.09
N ILE A 964 -26.85 19.07 24.39
CA ILE A 964 -26.39 19.98 25.45
C ILE A 964 -25.40 19.29 26.40
N HIS A 965 -24.71 18.25 25.90
CA HIS A 965 -23.65 17.51 26.61
C HIS A 965 -24.12 16.69 27.82
N TYR A 966 -25.39 16.31 27.87
CA TYR A 966 -25.89 15.36 28.85
C TYR A 966 -25.85 13.93 28.30
N SER A 967 -25.45 12.99 29.15
CA SER A 967 -25.60 11.56 28.93
C SER A 967 -26.75 11.04 29.80
N THR A 968 -27.41 9.98 29.39
CA THR A 968 -28.53 9.37 30.13
C THR A 968 -28.17 7.99 30.63
N ARG A 969 -28.86 7.52 31.67
CA ARG A 969 -28.88 6.10 32.05
C ARG A 969 -30.19 5.75 32.76
N ARG A 970 -30.58 4.48 32.73
CA ARG A 970 -31.72 3.99 33.51
C ARG A 970 -31.41 4.10 35.01
N ILE A 971 -32.42 4.47 35.79
CA ILE A 971 -32.32 4.58 37.26
C ILE A 971 -32.25 3.18 37.87
N GLN A 972 -31.39 2.98 38.85
CA GLN A 972 -31.24 1.71 39.60
C GLN A 972 -32.24 1.66 40.78
N GLN A 973 -32.57 0.46 41.29
CA GLN A 973 -33.66 0.24 42.26
C GLN A 973 -33.59 1.08 43.55
N ASP A 974 -32.42 1.55 43.95
CA ASP A 974 -32.20 2.29 45.21
C ASP A 974 -31.88 3.79 45.01
N GLU A 975 -32.03 4.31 43.80
CA GLU A 975 -31.60 5.67 43.45
C GLU A 975 -32.78 6.67 43.38
N GLU A 976 -32.66 7.80 44.11
CA GLU A 976 -33.72 8.82 44.17
C GLU A 976 -33.92 9.51 42.80
N GLN A 977 -35.15 9.48 42.29
CA GLN A 977 -35.48 10.06 41.01
C GLN A 977 -35.71 11.58 41.09
N ARG A 978 -34.72 12.37 40.64
CA ARG A 978 -34.83 13.83 40.53
C ARG A 978 -35.15 14.26 39.11
N GLU A 979 -36.01 15.27 38.98
CA GLU A 979 -36.31 15.89 37.69
C GLU A 979 -35.12 16.74 37.23
N LEU A 980 -34.77 16.63 35.95
CA LEU A 980 -33.67 17.39 35.36
C LEU A 980 -34.04 18.88 35.26
N THR A 981 -33.20 19.77 35.79
CA THR A 981 -33.35 21.21 35.57
C THR A 981 -32.49 21.64 34.39
N LEU A 982 -33.12 22.22 33.36
CA LEU A 982 -32.44 22.82 32.20
C LEU A 982 -32.37 24.34 32.36
N THR A 983 -31.24 24.94 31.96
CA THR A 983 -31.09 26.40 31.87
C THR A 983 -31.77 26.95 30.62
N GLU A 984 -32.15 28.23 30.60
CA GLU A 984 -32.77 28.86 29.42
C GLU A 984 -31.88 28.75 28.16
N LYS A 985 -30.54 28.81 28.30
CA LYS A 985 -29.60 28.63 27.19
C LYS A 985 -29.59 27.20 26.64
N GLU A 986 -29.69 26.21 27.53
CA GLU A 986 -29.80 24.80 27.14
C GLU A 986 -31.12 24.55 26.42
N ILE A 987 -32.23 25.12 26.92
CA ILE A 987 -33.54 25.04 26.29
C ILE A 987 -33.52 25.68 24.90
N GLU A 988 -32.95 26.88 24.75
CA GLU A 988 -32.83 27.55 23.45
C GLU A 988 -32.00 26.72 22.45
N THR A 989 -30.89 26.15 22.90
CA THR A 989 -30.03 25.28 22.07
C THR A 989 -30.78 24.05 21.59
N MET A 990 -31.49 23.39 22.50
CA MET A 990 -32.32 22.22 22.17
C MET A 990 -33.50 22.59 21.28
N ALA A 991 -34.13 23.75 21.47
CA ALA A 991 -35.26 24.20 20.65
C ALA A 991 -34.83 24.48 19.20
N LYS A 992 -33.66 25.10 19.00
CA LYS A 992 -33.06 25.29 17.66
C LYS A 992 -32.84 23.94 16.96
N ARG A 993 -32.23 22.96 17.65
CA ARG A 993 -32.00 21.62 17.07
C ARG A 993 -33.29 20.83 16.87
N GLU A 994 -34.27 20.98 17.75
CA GLU A 994 -35.57 20.33 17.59
C GLU A 994 -36.32 20.83 16.36
N HIS A 995 -36.22 22.13 16.08
CA HIS A 995 -36.74 22.71 14.84
C HIS A 995 -36.03 22.15 13.61
N ASP A 996 -34.70 22.07 13.61
CA ASP A 996 -33.95 21.46 12.50
C ASP A 996 -34.38 20.00 12.25
N ARG A 997 -34.54 19.21 13.32
CA ARG A 997 -35.07 17.83 13.26
C ARG A 997 -36.49 17.79 12.70
N TRP A 998 -37.38 18.69 13.15
CA TRP A 998 -38.75 18.79 12.67
C TRP A 998 -38.82 19.15 11.18
N VAL A 999 -37.98 20.08 10.72
CA VAL A 999 -37.83 20.44 9.31
C VAL A 999 -37.46 19.21 8.49
N TRP A 1000 -36.44 18.44 8.92
CA TRP A 1000 -36.05 17.20 8.24
C TRP A 1000 -37.17 16.16 8.22
N GLN A 1001 -37.88 15.98 9.33
CA GLN A 1001 -39.02 15.08 9.39
C GLN A 1001 -40.09 15.44 8.35
N LYS A 1002 -40.41 16.73 8.22
CA LYS A 1002 -41.42 17.20 7.26
C LYS A 1002 -40.96 17.02 5.82
N ILE A 1003 -39.70 17.34 5.51
CA ILE A 1003 -39.11 17.11 4.19
C ILE A 1003 -39.16 15.62 3.82
N MET A 1004 -38.79 14.73 4.74
CA MET A 1004 -38.80 13.27 4.53
C MET A 1004 -40.22 12.67 4.37
N GLN A 1005 -41.24 13.39 4.84
CA GLN A 1005 -42.68 13.11 4.66
C GLN A 1005 -43.26 13.71 3.37
N GLY A 1006 -42.43 14.39 2.56
CA GLY A 1006 -42.82 15.02 1.29
C GLY A 1006 -43.42 16.42 1.46
N TRP A 1007 -43.20 17.10 2.59
CA TRP A 1007 -43.64 18.48 2.74
C TRP A 1007 -42.67 19.46 2.11
N THR A 1008 -43.19 20.53 1.53
CA THR A 1008 -42.40 21.59 0.90
C THR A 1008 -42.74 22.97 1.48
N TYR A 1009 -41.79 23.90 1.37
CA TYR A 1009 -42.01 25.28 1.77
C TYR A 1009 -42.98 25.98 0.81
N LYS A 1010 -43.95 26.72 1.35
CA LYS A 1010 -44.84 27.63 0.59
C LYS A 1010 -45.31 28.76 1.49
N GLU A 1011 -45.24 29.99 1.00
CA GLU A 1011 -45.81 31.15 1.68
C GLU A 1011 -47.33 31.03 1.85
N GLY A 1012 -47.87 31.59 2.93
CA GLY A 1012 -49.31 31.59 3.23
C GLY A 1012 -49.71 30.54 4.27
N LYS A 1013 -50.96 30.06 4.20
CA LYS A 1013 -51.48 29.09 5.17
C LYS A 1013 -50.92 27.68 4.92
N LYS A 1014 -50.63 26.96 6.00
CA LYS A 1014 -50.27 25.54 5.94
C LYS A 1014 -51.40 24.75 5.26
N ASP A 1015 -51.04 23.92 4.30
CA ASP A 1015 -51.95 23.11 3.51
C ASP A 1015 -51.61 21.63 3.70
N PHE A 1016 -52.52 20.89 4.31
CA PHE A 1016 -52.34 19.47 4.62
C PHE A 1016 -52.60 18.56 3.43
N VAL A 1017 -53.36 19.01 2.44
CA VAL A 1017 -53.68 18.23 1.22
C VAL A 1017 -52.47 18.25 0.28
N ASN A 1018 -51.93 19.45 0.03
CA ASN A 1018 -50.77 19.63 -0.84
C ASN A 1018 -49.43 19.49 -0.11
N LYS A 1019 -49.46 19.16 1.20
CA LYS A 1019 -48.29 19.06 2.08
C LYS A 1019 -47.36 20.28 2.00
N THR A 1020 -47.90 21.49 2.07
CA THR A 1020 -47.08 22.71 2.06
C THR A 1020 -47.14 23.45 3.39
N SER A 1021 -46.02 23.99 3.87
CA SER A 1021 -45.96 24.73 5.13
C SER A 1021 -45.05 25.95 5.06
N PRO A 1022 -45.46 27.11 5.61
CA PRO A 1022 -44.62 28.31 5.68
C PRO A 1022 -43.49 28.20 6.73
N PHE A 1023 -43.47 27.12 7.52
CA PHE A 1023 -42.56 26.97 8.67
C PHE A 1023 -41.34 26.10 8.36
N ILE A 1024 -41.24 25.55 7.14
CA ILE A 1024 -40.06 24.79 6.68
C ILE A 1024 -38.99 25.79 6.24
N VAL A 1025 -38.43 26.51 7.22
CA VAL A 1025 -37.43 27.55 7.04
C VAL A 1025 -36.36 27.44 8.13
N PRO A 1026 -35.13 27.96 7.91
CA PRO A 1026 -34.12 28.03 8.96
C PRO A 1026 -34.61 28.76 10.21
N TRP A 1027 -34.10 28.40 11.39
CA TRP A 1027 -34.54 28.93 12.69
C TRP A 1027 -34.63 30.47 12.73
N ASN A 1028 -33.67 31.17 12.14
CA ASN A 1028 -33.63 32.63 12.10
C ASN A 1028 -34.77 33.27 11.28
N LYS A 1029 -35.35 32.54 10.33
CA LYS A 1029 -36.50 32.95 9.50
C LYS A 1029 -37.85 32.49 10.08
N LEU A 1030 -37.85 31.68 11.13
CA LEU A 1030 -39.09 31.21 11.77
C LEU A 1030 -39.72 32.35 12.61
N PRO A 1031 -41.04 32.64 12.45
CA PRO A 1031 -41.73 33.66 13.23
C PRO A 1031 -41.61 33.42 14.74
N PRO A 1032 -41.38 34.47 15.57
CA PRO A 1032 -41.21 34.32 17.02
C PRO A 1032 -42.34 33.58 17.71
N ASP A 1033 -43.60 33.88 17.34
CA ASP A 1033 -44.79 33.23 17.91
C ASP A 1033 -44.88 31.73 17.57
N THR A 1034 -44.18 31.29 16.52
CA THR A 1034 -44.14 29.88 16.13
C THR A 1034 -43.05 29.11 16.87
N ARG A 1035 -41.91 29.75 17.18
CA ARG A 1035 -40.80 29.14 17.94
C ARG A 1035 -41.24 28.60 19.30
N ILE A 1036 -42.27 29.20 19.91
CA ILE A 1036 -42.79 28.76 21.22
C ILE A 1036 -43.18 27.29 21.23
N ASN A 1037 -43.57 26.71 20.09
CA ASN A 1037 -43.90 25.30 19.99
C ASN A 1037 -42.66 24.41 20.22
N ASP A 1038 -41.50 24.77 19.66
CA ASP A 1038 -40.24 24.04 19.82
C ASP A 1038 -39.71 24.18 21.27
N PHE A 1039 -39.82 25.38 21.85
CA PHE A 1039 -39.53 25.62 23.26
C PHE A 1039 -40.40 24.75 24.18
N ASN A 1040 -41.71 24.66 23.91
CA ASN A 1040 -42.62 23.85 24.70
C ASN A 1040 -42.31 22.35 24.57
N ALA A 1041 -41.96 21.88 23.36
CA ALA A 1041 -41.57 20.49 23.14
C ALA A 1041 -40.33 20.09 23.96
N VAL A 1042 -39.32 20.97 24.01
CA VAL A 1042 -38.10 20.74 24.79
C VAL A 1042 -38.33 20.84 26.29
N ARG A 1043 -39.17 21.78 26.75
CA ARG A 1043 -39.49 21.94 28.18
C ARG A 1043 -40.17 20.72 28.80
N LEU A 1044 -40.80 19.87 27.99
CA LEU A 1044 -41.40 18.61 28.43
C LEU A 1044 -40.38 17.48 28.63
N ILE A 1045 -39.17 17.59 28.07
CA ILE A 1045 -38.16 16.52 28.09
C ILE A 1045 -37.77 16.08 29.51
N PRO A 1046 -37.49 16.99 30.48
CA PRO A 1046 -37.19 16.57 31.85
C PRO A 1046 -38.27 15.70 32.48
N LYS A 1047 -39.54 16.06 32.28
CA LYS A 1047 -40.69 15.33 32.79
C LYS A 1047 -40.82 13.97 32.12
N LEU A 1048 -40.70 13.92 30.79
CA LEU A 1048 -40.79 12.66 30.03
C LEU A 1048 -39.64 11.70 30.36
N LEU A 1049 -38.42 12.22 30.53
CA LEU A 1049 -37.25 11.44 30.95
C LEU A 1049 -37.49 10.79 32.33
N LYS A 1050 -38.07 11.56 33.25
CA LYS A 1050 -38.48 11.08 34.58
C LYS A 1050 -39.56 9.99 34.45
N GLU A 1051 -40.63 10.24 33.72
CA GLU A 1051 -41.70 9.25 33.54
C GLU A 1051 -41.24 7.97 32.81
N ALA A 1052 -40.14 8.03 32.06
CA ALA A 1052 -39.49 6.89 31.41
C ALA A 1052 -38.53 6.11 32.32
N GLY A 1053 -38.25 6.58 33.55
CA GLY A 1053 -37.33 5.90 34.48
C GLY A 1053 -35.84 6.11 34.15
N TYR A 1054 -35.51 7.19 33.45
CA TYR A 1054 -34.13 7.58 33.13
C TYR A 1054 -33.71 8.81 33.93
N LYS A 1055 -32.41 8.98 34.09
CA LYS A 1055 -31.79 10.21 34.59
C LYS A 1055 -30.70 10.68 33.65
N ALA A 1056 -30.46 11.99 33.64
CA ALA A 1056 -29.41 12.62 32.86
C ALA A 1056 -28.29 13.15 33.78
N TYR A 1057 -27.05 13.09 33.29
CA TYR A 1057 -25.86 13.62 33.96
C TYR A 1057 -25.00 14.36 32.93
N LYS A 1058 -24.27 15.40 33.36
CA LYS A 1058 -23.32 16.09 32.47
C LYS A 1058 -22.18 15.13 32.16
N SER A 1059 -21.86 15.01 30.88
CA SER A 1059 -20.75 14.16 30.43
C SER A 1059 -19.46 14.85 30.86
N ASP A 1060 -18.68 14.23 31.75
CA ASP A 1060 -17.42 14.82 32.22
C ASP A 1060 -16.50 15.09 31.01
N SER A 1061 -15.96 16.31 30.93
CA SER A 1061 -14.81 16.57 30.08
C SER A 1061 -13.66 15.72 30.62
N GLU A 1062 -13.40 14.58 29.99
CA GLU A 1062 -12.37 13.62 30.39
C GLU A 1062 -11.06 14.35 30.74
N LYS A 1063 -10.69 14.26 32.03
CA LYS A 1063 -9.31 14.42 32.46
C LYS A 1063 -8.54 13.26 31.86
N SER A 1064 -7.67 13.53 30.90
CA SER A 1064 -6.74 12.55 30.34
C SER A 1064 -5.55 12.36 31.29
N ASP A 1065 -5.46 11.19 31.90
CA ASP A 1065 -4.19 10.61 32.37
C ASP A 1065 -3.56 9.77 31.24
#